data_AF-A0A4U0XHT9-F1
#
_entry.id   AF-A0A4U0XHT9-F1
#
_cell.length_a   1.000
_cell.length_b   1.000
_cell.length_c   1.000
_cell.angle_alpha   90.00
_cell.angle_beta   90.00
_cell.angle_gamma   90.00
#
_symmetry.space_group_name_H-M   'P 1'
#
loop_
_entity.id
_entity.type
_entity.pdbx_description
1 polymer ?
#
loop_
_entity_poly.entity_id
_entity_poly.type
_entity_poly.pdbx_seq_one_letter_code
_entity_poly.pdbx_strand_id
1 'polypeptide(L)'
;MARRHSQARRHSLAEDDAQLAALGVTRELQRNFSPLAMLGLAFAILNSWTALSASLSLALPSGGPTSVVWGLVTAGICNLSLAASLAEFLSAYPTAGGQYHWVAVISWRSWRPVLSWICGWINVSGWIALVASGGLLGSQLILGVIALENPDYVPQRWHQFLIYIGYNIFAFLINAFMNSALPYFNKAAITWSISGFVIISITVLACARPNYSSGDFVFRSFINQTGWPDGVAWLLGLLQGGLGLTGFDSVAHLIEEIPNADIEGPKIMIYCVAIGTFTGFVFLVCLLFVAGNIDDVIISPAGPLLQILYNATNSHAGAICLLMFPLVCLLFATTSIMTTSSRMTYAFARDRGLPASRFFAKVHPKLGLPLNALYLTTALVIIFGCIFLGSTSAFFAIISASVVALGVSYAMPISINVLQGRRKLPPSRAFILPEWFAWPANLIGVAYVIVTTVLFLFPPFLPVTGENMNYCVVAFLIVLIISTVQWFVDGRKHYTGPRVEEATRQPSNPNDPEARKSGALPPAHVRYECPDCGIPVYCSEEHFFDDYEAHLEICDTLREINEDDHDLRSGRFFPEFEYPGAQMEEALVNMTNWDTFLYSREFRAINEDRSLRQATRLLTYPVTVGSVLHELSPYNIRKGGRLTTEGLKSLSALRYTLHPPRTGAGLDIKGLRPNPPPTRIFILGARAESSLPREVWIQLSHLFPRVAFHLIFIGPEAMANRDAEFPLPERTPSNPFGAIVEDRISHQMKISTFVEYYHTLHKAGLFYPYDPYFDCFMLFHPGLGHPAESHEWAETLPLLLETKVPIISTGYTEFDMKRDLEWVRQTAGNEVDLLLEPGENRFRSLRWDLNDLDPGDVSCGNWGLWAFRGKRYETTRREGE
;
A
#
# COMPACT_ATOMS: atom_id res chain seq x y z
N MET A 1 -11.49 -16.21 -23.45
CA MET A 1 -12.17 -15.36 -22.44
C MET A 1 -11.72 -15.64 -21.01
N ALA A 2 -11.74 -16.88 -20.52
CA ALA A 2 -11.35 -17.22 -19.14
C ALA A 2 -9.92 -16.81 -18.74
N ARG A 3 -8.92 -16.95 -19.63
CA ARG A 3 -7.54 -16.50 -19.39
C ARG A 3 -7.38 -14.97 -19.27
N ARG A 4 -8.16 -14.19 -20.04
CA ARG A 4 -8.15 -12.71 -19.93
C ARG A 4 -8.77 -12.25 -18.60
N HIS A 5 -9.85 -12.90 -18.17
CA HIS A 5 -10.44 -12.63 -16.84
C HIS A 5 -9.51 -13.02 -15.69
N SER A 6 -8.76 -14.12 -15.80
CA SER A 6 -7.80 -14.52 -14.75
C SER A 6 -6.60 -13.58 -14.65
N GLN A 7 -6.16 -13.04 -15.79
CA GLN A 7 -5.00 -12.13 -15.86
C GLN A 7 -5.39 -10.72 -15.37
N ALA A 8 -6.56 -10.21 -15.77
CA ALA A 8 -7.10 -8.95 -15.26
C ALA A 8 -7.37 -9.02 -13.73
N ARG A 9 -7.87 -10.16 -13.24
CA ARG A 9 -8.06 -10.38 -11.80
C ARG A 9 -6.74 -10.44 -11.04
N ARG A 10 -5.66 -11.00 -11.62
CA ARG A 10 -4.33 -11.00 -10.97
C ARG A 10 -3.71 -9.60 -10.94
N HIS A 11 -3.93 -8.81 -11.98
CA HIS A 11 -3.47 -7.42 -12.06
C HIS A 11 -4.18 -6.55 -11.01
N SER A 12 -5.51 -6.61 -10.95
CA SER A 12 -6.28 -5.85 -9.96
C SER A 12 -5.95 -6.25 -8.52
N LEU A 13 -5.69 -7.54 -8.27
CA LEU A 13 -5.28 -8.00 -6.94
C LEU A 13 -3.93 -7.41 -6.51
N ALA A 14 -2.98 -7.27 -7.44
CA ALA A 14 -1.66 -6.69 -7.19
C ALA A 14 -1.73 -5.16 -7.01
N GLU A 15 -2.60 -4.48 -7.76
CA GLU A 15 -2.89 -3.04 -7.58
C GLU A 15 -3.54 -2.76 -6.22
N ASP A 16 -4.52 -3.58 -5.80
CA ASP A 16 -5.14 -3.48 -4.48
C ASP A 16 -4.11 -3.74 -3.36
N ASP A 17 -3.22 -4.74 -3.51
CA ASP A 17 -2.17 -5.05 -2.52
C ASP A 17 -1.14 -3.91 -2.44
N ALA A 18 -0.80 -3.29 -3.58
CA ALA A 18 0.04 -2.10 -3.63
C ALA A 18 -0.64 -0.88 -3.00
N GLN A 19 -1.97 -0.73 -3.15
CA GLN A 19 -2.74 0.35 -2.54
C GLN A 19 -2.88 0.18 -1.01
N LEU A 20 -2.97 -1.04 -0.49
CA LEU A 20 -2.98 -1.30 0.94
C LEU A 20 -1.60 -1.09 1.57
N ALA A 21 -0.54 -1.55 0.89
CA ALA A 21 0.84 -1.27 1.29
C ALA A 21 1.13 0.25 1.30
N ALA A 22 0.64 0.97 0.30
CA ALA A 22 0.66 2.43 0.21
C ALA A 22 -0.01 3.16 1.40
N LEU A 23 -0.93 2.49 2.09
CA LEU A 23 -1.65 3.02 3.26
C LEU A 23 -1.03 2.55 4.59
N GLY A 24 0.13 1.89 4.57
CA GLY A 24 0.84 1.39 5.75
C GLY A 24 0.20 0.15 6.38
N VAL A 25 -0.55 -0.63 5.59
CA VAL A 25 -1.22 -1.86 6.04
C VAL A 25 -0.68 -3.06 5.29
N THR A 26 0.01 -3.96 6.00
CA THR A 26 0.43 -5.25 5.46
C THR A 26 -0.74 -6.23 5.42
N ARG A 27 -0.77 -7.08 4.39
CA ARG A 27 -1.87 -8.01 4.15
C ARG A 27 -1.81 -9.20 5.13
N GLU A 28 -2.61 -9.14 6.19
CA GLU A 28 -2.73 -10.25 7.16
C GLU A 28 -3.99 -11.10 6.98
N LEU A 29 -5.05 -10.56 6.36
CA LEU A 29 -6.34 -11.25 6.17
C LEU A 29 -6.51 -11.80 4.73
N GLN A 30 -7.15 -12.95 4.61
CA GLN A 30 -7.42 -13.59 3.31
C GLN A 30 -8.68 -13.00 2.66
N ARG A 31 -8.61 -12.65 1.37
CA ARG A 31 -9.75 -12.15 0.58
C ARG A 31 -10.78 -13.25 0.34
N ASN A 32 -11.77 -13.34 1.23
CA ASN A 32 -12.79 -14.39 1.21
C ASN A 32 -14.14 -13.92 0.61
N PHE A 33 -14.34 -12.63 0.34
CA PHE A 33 -15.62 -12.09 -0.13
C PHE A 33 -15.61 -11.65 -1.60
N SER A 34 -16.68 -11.99 -2.33
CA SER A 34 -16.99 -11.36 -3.61
C SER A 34 -17.85 -10.09 -3.39
N PRO A 35 -17.89 -9.12 -4.33
CA PRO A 35 -18.70 -7.91 -4.16
C PRO A 35 -20.19 -8.20 -3.87
N LEU A 36 -20.76 -9.23 -4.51
CA LEU A 36 -22.13 -9.67 -4.23
C LEU A 36 -22.28 -10.29 -2.83
N ALA A 37 -21.27 -11.05 -2.37
CA ALA A 37 -21.28 -11.59 -1.01
C ALA A 37 -21.13 -10.47 0.04
N MET A 38 -20.38 -9.40 -0.27
CA MET A 38 -20.26 -8.25 0.62
C MET A 38 -21.52 -7.39 0.64
N LEU A 39 -22.11 -7.10 -0.52
CA LEU A 39 -23.44 -6.48 -0.57
C LEU A 39 -24.44 -7.29 0.24
N GLY A 40 -24.33 -8.61 0.17
CA GLY A 40 -25.14 -9.51 0.97
C GLY A 40 -24.93 -9.44 2.45
N LEU A 41 -23.69 -9.41 2.91
CA LEU A 41 -23.37 -9.20 4.31
C LEU A 41 -23.85 -7.82 4.78
N ALA A 42 -23.57 -6.74 4.03
CA ALA A 42 -24.01 -5.39 4.37
C ALA A 42 -25.54 -5.33 4.47
N PHE A 43 -26.24 -5.92 3.50
CA PHE A 43 -27.70 -6.04 3.54
C PHE A 43 -28.19 -6.92 4.71
N ALA A 44 -27.50 -8.02 5.02
CA ALA A 44 -27.85 -8.88 6.16
C ALA A 44 -27.61 -8.20 7.51
N ILE A 45 -26.60 -7.34 7.62
CA ILE A 45 -26.30 -6.54 8.82
C ILE A 45 -27.39 -5.51 9.06
N LEU A 46 -27.74 -4.73 8.03
CA LEU A 46 -28.80 -3.72 8.14
C LEU A 46 -30.18 -4.36 8.29
N ASN A 47 -30.47 -5.35 7.44
CA ASN A 47 -31.72 -6.08 7.30
C ASN A 47 -32.96 -5.27 7.72
N SER A 48 -33.07 -4.08 7.14
CA SER A 48 -33.78 -2.94 7.75
C SER A 48 -35.24 -3.25 8.04
N TRP A 49 -35.96 -3.92 7.13
CA TRP A 49 -37.37 -4.26 7.33
C TRP A 49 -37.58 -5.16 8.56
N THR A 50 -36.64 -6.06 8.85
CA THR A 50 -36.69 -6.94 10.02
C THR A 50 -36.37 -6.15 11.29
N ALA A 51 -35.28 -5.37 11.29
CA ALA A 51 -34.88 -4.59 12.46
C ALA A 51 -35.97 -3.56 12.85
N LEU A 52 -36.55 -2.87 11.86
CA LEU A 52 -37.63 -1.90 12.05
C LEU A 52 -38.89 -2.56 12.60
N SER A 53 -39.31 -3.70 12.05
CA SER A 53 -40.51 -4.39 12.51
C SER A 53 -40.35 -4.99 13.91
N ALA A 54 -39.18 -5.56 14.23
CA ALA A 54 -38.87 -6.08 15.56
C ALA A 54 -38.79 -4.98 16.64
N SER A 55 -38.54 -3.72 16.24
CA SER A 55 -38.41 -2.57 17.14
C SER A 55 -39.62 -1.61 17.12
N LEU A 56 -40.78 -2.08 16.66
CA LEU A 56 -42.03 -1.29 16.65
C LEU A 56 -42.43 -0.74 18.03
N SER A 57 -42.00 -1.39 19.12
CA SER A 57 -42.19 -0.93 20.50
C SER A 57 -41.53 0.43 20.80
N LEU A 58 -40.55 0.86 20.00
CA LEU A 58 -39.90 2.16 20.13
C LEU A 58 -40.76 3.29 19.58
N ALA A 59 -41.36 3.10 18.40
CA ALA A 59 -42.02 4.17 17.65
C ALA A 59 -43.54 4.21 17.86
N LEU A 60 -44.20 3.07 18.10
CA LEU A 60 -45.66 3.04 18.27
C LEU A 60 -46.15 3.88 19.46
N PRO A 61 -45.56 3.79 20.67
CA PRO A 61 -45.93 4.67 21.78
C PRO A 61 -45.47 6.13 21.57
N SER A 62 -44.49 6.33 20.69
CA SER A 62 -43.73 7.56 20.49
C SER A 62 -43.99 8.17 19.10
N GLY A 63 -45.24 8.51 18.84
CA GLY A 63 -45.70 9.14 17.59
C GLY A 63 -46.49 8.23 16.66
N GLY A 64 -46.74 6.97 17.04
CA GLY A 64 -47.67 6.08 16.35
C GLY A 64 -47.30 5.74 14.90
N PRO A 65 -48.30 5.44 14.05
CA PRO A 65 -48.10 5.15 12.63
C PRO A 65 -47.31 6.22 11.88
N THR A 66 -47.55 7.50 12.18
CA THR A 66 -46.81 8.62 11.58
C THR A 66 -45.31 8.55 11.87
N SER A 67 -44.90 8.23 13.11
CA SER A 67 -43.48 8.05 13.43
C SER A 67 -42.88 6.82 12.77
N VAL A 68 -43.62 5.70 12.72
CA VAL A 68 -43.15 4.46 12.09
C VAL A 68 -42.84 4.66 10.59
N VAL A 69 -43.73 5.33 9.85
CA VAL A 69 -43.57 5.53 8.40
C VAL A 69 -42.67 6.71 8.08
N TRP A 70 -43.01 7.91 8.57
CA TRP A 70 -42.30 9.13 8.20
C TRP A 70 -40.98 9.27 8.95
N GLY A 71 -40.87 8.71 10.16
CA GLY A 71 -39.60 8.65 10.87
C GLY A 71 -38.56 7.81 10.14
N LEU A 72 -38.97 6.70 9.51
CA LEU A 72 -38.09 5.94 8.63
C LEU A 72 -37.64 6.77 7.41
N VAL A 73 -38.55 7.49 6.75
CA VAL A 73 -38.20 8.30 5.58
C VAL A 73 -37.22 9.40 5.95
N THR A 74 -37.46 10.10 7.07
CA THR A 74 -36.55 11.12 7.60
C THR A 74 -35.19 10.54 7.95
N ALA A 75 -35.15 9.42 8.67
CA ALA A 75 -33.90 8.71 8.99
C ALA A 75 -33.20 8.18 7.72
N GLY A 76 -33.94 7.75 6.71
CA GLY A 76 -33.46 7.29 5.40
C GLY A 76 -32.71 8.36 4.64
N ILE A 77 -33.30 9.55 4.50
CA ILE A 77 -32.66 10.68 3.82
C ILE A 77 -31.39 11.12 4.56
N CYS A 78 -31.44 11.17 5.89
CA CYS A 78 -30.29 11.60 6.70
C CYS A 78 -29.16 10.56 6.68
N ASN A 79 -29.48 9.27 6.82
CA ASN A 79 -28.48 8.20 6.74
C ASN A 79 -27.92 8.03 5.33
N LEU A 80 -28.70 8.24 4.26
CA LEU A 80 -28.19 8.28 2.89
C LEU A 80 -27.19 9.43 2.70
N SER A 81 -27.48 10.59 3.32
CA SER A 81 -26.55 11.72 3.29
C SER A 81 -25.24 11.37 4.00
N LEU A 82 -25.29 10.75 5.19
CA LEU A 82 -24.10 10.25 5.90
C LEU A 82 -23.34 9.19 5.11
N ALA A 83 -24.05 8.20 4.56
CA ALA A 83 -23.47 7.10 3.80
C ALA A 83 -22.78 7.59 2.53
N ALA A 84 -23.40 8.52 1.80
CA ALA A 84 -22.79 9.13 0.62
C ALA A 84 -21.50 9.88 1.00
N SER A 85 -21.53 10.68 2.07
CA SER A 85 -20.34 11.37 2.57
C SER A 85 -19.22 10.41 2.98
N LEU A 86 -19.54 9.34 3.72
CA LEU A 86 -18.56 8.33 4.15
C LEU A 86 -18.03 7.47 2.99
N ALA A 87 -18.85 7.23 1.96
CA ALA A 87 -18.43 6.53 0.75
C ALA A 87 -17.31 7.28 0.01
N GLU A 88 -17.26 8.61 0.09
CA GLU A 88 -16.15 9.42 -0.44
C GLU A 88 -14.83 9.16 0.29
N PHE A 89 -14.88 9.02 1.62
CA PHE A 89 -13.70 8.67 2.43
C PHE A 89 -13.25 7.23 2.19
N LEU A 90 -14.21 6.29 2.10
CA LEU A 90 -13.90 4.90 1.81
C LEU A 90 -13.23 4.73 0.44
N SER A 91 -13.64 5.52 -0.56
CA SER A 91 -13.02 5.51 -1.88
C SER A 91 -11.59 6.06 -1.87
N ALA A 92 -11.34 7.09 -1.05
CA ALA A 92 -10.00 7.67 -0.91
C ALA A 92 -9.05 6.79 -0.08
N TYR A 93 -9.57 6.15 0.98
CA TYR A 93 -8.78 5.40 1.95
C TYR A 93 -9.50 4.08 2.35
N PRO A 94 -9.42 3.04 1.48
CA PRO A 94 -10.06 1.75 1.71
C PRO A 94 -9.29 0.91 2.74
N THR A 95 -9.42 1.26 4.02
CA THR A 95 -8.75 0.57 5.15
C THR A 95 -9.78 0.03 6.14
N ALA A 96 -9.48 -1.10 6.80
CA ALA A 96 -10.37 -1.69 7.81
C ALA A 96 -10.58 -0.78 9.03
N GLY A 97 -9.68 0.18 9.26
CA GLY A 97 -9.80 1.18 10.34
C GLY A 97 -10.96 2.17 10.14
N GLY A 98 -11.47 2.33 8.91
CA GLY A 98 -12.65 3.15 8.63
C GLY A 98 -12.57 4.56 9.23
N GLN A 99 -13.53 4.92 10.06
CA GLN A 99 -13.76 6.27 10.57
C GLN A 99 -12.58 6.83 11.37
N TYR A 100 -11.96 6.06 12.27
CA TYR A 100 -10.85 6.59 13.07
C TYR A 100 -9.60 6.82 12.21
N HIS A 101 -9.41 5.99 11.19
CA HIS A 101 -8.36 6.17 10.18
C HIS A 101 -8.62 7.43 9.35
N TRP A 102 -9.85 7.61 8.84
CA TRP A 102 -10.23 8.80 8.08
C TRP A 102 -10.04 10.08 8.90
N VAL A 103 -10.45 10.07 10.18
CA VAL A 103 -10.22 11.17 11.11
C VAL A 103 -8.72 11.43 11.27
N ALA A 104 -7.88 10.40 11.42
CA ALA A 104 -6.44 10.58 11.56
C ALA A 104 -5.82 11.28 10.34
N VAL A 105 -6.20 10.85 9.13
CA VAL A 105 -5.63 11.36 7.88
C VAL A 105 -6.03 12.82 7.62
N ILE A 106 -7.29 13.17 7.88
CA ILE A 106 -7.78 14.51 7.55
C ILE A 106 -7.52 15.53 8.67
N SER A 107 -7.36 15.12 9.93
CA SER A 107 -7.26 16.03 11.08
C SER A 107 -6.04 16.97 11.04
N TRP A 108 -6.11 18.08 11.78
CA TRP A 108 -4.95 18.95 12.02
C TRP A 108 -3.82 18.19 12.72
N ARG A 109 -2.56 18.47 12.34
CA ARG A 109 -1.36 17.75 12.80
C ARG A 109 -1.31 17.55 14.33
N SER A 110 -1.57 18.59 15.11
CA SER A 110 -1.48 18.54 16.57
C SER A 110 -2.65 17.79 17.25
N TRP A 111 -3.78 17.63 16.56
CA TRP A 111 -5.00 17.01 17.09
C TRP A 111 -5.26 15.60 16.55
N ARG A 112 -4.50 15.15 15.54
CA ARG A 112 -4.66 13.85 14.86
C ARG A 112 -4.72 12.66 15.84
N PRO A 113 -3.75 12.47 16.77
CA PRO A 113 -3.78 11.33 17.68
C PRO A 113 -5.01 11.34 18.61
N VAL A 114 -5.38 12.50 19.16
CA VAL A 114 -6.50 12.63 20.11
C VAL A 114 -7.84 12.39 19.42
N LEU A 115 -8.08 13.02 18.26
CA LEU A 115 -9.35 12.91 17.55
C LEU A 115 -9.56 11.49 17.00
N SER A 116 -8.51 10.86 16.48
CA SER A 116 -8.56 9.48 16.01
C SER A 116 -8.80 8.51 17.18
N TRP A 117 -8.17 8.74 18.34
CA TRP A 117 -8.40 7.94 19.55
C TRP A 117 -9.86 7.98 20.02
N ILE A 118 -10.42 9.19 20.17
CA ILE A 118 -11.82 9.37 20.57
C ILE A 118 -12.74 8.69 19.56
N CYS A 119 -12.46 8.84 18.27
CA CYS A 119 -13.23 8.20 17.21
C CYS A 119 -13.17 6.68 17.27
N GLY A 120 -11.99 6.09 17.50
CA GLY A 120 -11.81 4.65 17.61
C GLY A 120 -12.57 4.06 18.79
N TRP A 121 -12.47 4.67 19.97
CA TRP A 121 -13.18 4.21 21.18
C TRP A 121 -14.70 4.27 21.03
N ILE A 122 -15.23 5.37 20.50
CA ILE A 122 -16.66 5.51 20.24
C ILE A 122 -17.11 4.46 19.23
N ASN A 123 -16.36 4.26 18.14
CA ASN A 123 -16.72 3.29 17.11
C ASN A 123 -16.71 1.84 17.63
N VAL A 124 -15.64 1.41 18.33
CA VAL A 124 -15.57 0.08 18.95
C VAL A 124 -16.73 -0.13 19.92
N SER A 125 -17.02 0.85 20.77
CA SER A 125 -18.14 0.76 21.72
C SER A 125 -19.51 0.68 21.03
N GLY A 126 -19.71 1.43 19.95
CA GLY A 126 -20.94 1.42 19.17
C GLY A 126 -21.19 0.08 18.47
N TRP A 127 -20.15 -0.53 17.90
CA TRP A 127 -20.25 -1.86 17.32
C TRP A 127 -20.56 -2.93 18.35
N ILE A 128 -19.95 -2.87 19.55
CA ILE A 128 -20.27 -3.80 20.65
C ILE A 128 -21.73 -3.62 21.10
N ALA A 129 -22.18 -2.37 21.25
CA ALA A 129 -23.57 -2.08 21.59
C ALA A 129 -24.54 -2.57 20.50
N LEU A 130 -24.16 -2.49 19.23
CA LEU A 130 -24.97 -2.99 18.11
C LEU A 130 -25.11 -4.53 18.14
N VAL A 131 -24.05 -5.27 18.51
CA VAL A 131 -24.16 -6.72 18.75
C VAL A 131 -25.16 -7.01 19.87
N ALA A 132 -25.09 -6.24 20.95
CA ALA A 132 -26.04 -6.35 22.06
C ALA A 132 -27.49 -6.05 21.62
N SER A 133 -27.70 -5.04 20.77
CA SER A 133 -29.01 -4.73 20.17
C SER A 133 -29.58 -5.89 19.34
N GLY A 134 -28.75 -6.56 18.55
CA GLY A 134 -29.18 -7.72 17.75
C GLY A 134 -29.67 -8.89 18.61
N GLY A 135 -28.87 -9.28 19.62
CA GLY A 135 -29.25 -10.32 20.57
C GLY A 135 -30.49 -9.95 21.39
N LEU A 136 -30.66 -8.67 21.71
CA LEU A 136 -31.83 -8.14 22.42
C LEU A 136 -33.11 -8.35 21.60
N LEU A 137 -33.14 -7.88 20.34
CA LEU A 137 -34.29 -8.07 19.45
C LEU A 137 -34.61 -9.55 19.21
N GLY A 138 -33.58 -10.37 18.97
CA GLY A 138 -33.74 -11.81 18.77
C GLY A 138 -34.36 -12.51 20.00
N SER A 139 -33.86 -12.20 21.20
CA SER A 139 -34.39 -12.76 22.45
C SER A 139 -35.84 -12.36 22.72
N GLN A 140 -36.21 -11.12 22.36
CA GLN A 140 -37.57 -10.59 22.54
C GLN A 140 -38.58 -11.33 21.65
N LEU A 141 -38.23 -11.61 20.38
CA LEU A 141 -39.12 -12.36 19.49
C LEU A 141 -39.35 -13.79 19.99
N ILE A 142 -38.31 -14.46 20.51
CA ILE A 142 -38.44 -15.82 21.07
C ILE A 142 -39.33 -15.79 22.32
N LEU A 143 -39.13 -14.82 23.21
CA LEU A 143 -39.96 -14.65 24.40
C LEU A 143 -41.42 -14.36 24.03
N GLY A 144 -41.64 -13.58 22.96
CA GLY A 144 -42.96 -13.30 22.42
C GLY A 144 -43.71 -14.55 21.96
N VAL A 145 -43.01 -15.50 21.32
CA VAL A 145 -43.60 -16.81 20.95
C VAL A 145 -44.05 -17.58 22.19
N ILE A 146 -43.23 -17.60 23.25
CA ILE A 146 -43.57 -18.30 24.50
C ILE A 146 -44.81 -17.68 25.14
N ALA A 147 -44.90 -16.35 25.15
CA ALA A 147 -46.02 -15.60 25.71
C ALA A 147 -47.31 -15.75 24.89
N LEU A 148 -47.22 -15.86 23.56
CA LEU A 148 -48.39 -16.08 22.71
C LEU A 148 -48.97 -17.50 22.88
N GLU A 149 -48.11 -18.51 22.99
CA GLU A 149 -48.55 -19.91 23.13
C GLU A 149 -49.02 -20.27 24.54
N ASN A 150 -48.51 -19.60 25.57
CA ASN A 150 -48.86 -19.85 26.96
C ASN A 150 -49.50 -18.61 27.60
N PRO A 151 -50.84 -18.51 27.64
CA PRO A 151 -51.54 -17.34 28.19
C PRO A 151 -51.22 -17.05 29.66
N ASP A 152 -50.89 -18.09 30.43
CA ASP A 152 -50.55 -17.97 31.86
C ASP A 152 -49.08 -17.59 32.11
N TYR A 153 -48.26 -17.49 31.05
CA TYR A 153 -46.85 -17.17 31.18
C TYR A 153 -46.63 -15.67 31.35
N VAL A 154 -46.07 -15.29 32.50
CA VAL A 154 -45.66 -13.90 32.77
C VAL A 154 -44.17 -13.75 32.45
N PRO A 155 -43.78 -12.97 31.42
CA PRO A 155 -42.38 -12.74 31.08
C PRO A 155 -41.62 -12.08 32.24
N GLN A 156 -40.52 -12.70 32.68
CA GLN A 156 -39.63 -12.15 33.70
C GLN A 156 -38.31 -11.72 33.07
N ARG A 157 -37.66 -10.71 33.65
CA ARG A 157 -36.41 -10.13 33.11
C ARG A 157 -35.29 -11.16 32.94
N TRP A 158 -35.17 -12.09 33.88
CA TRP A 158 -34.17 -13.15 33.84
C TRP A 158 -34.44 -14.20 32.75
N HIS A 159 -35.71 -14.43 32.36
CA HIS A 159 -36.04 -15.30 31.22
C HIS A 159 -35.43 -14.75 29.94
N GLN A 160 -35.64 -13.45 29.67
CA GLN A 160 -35.08 -12.78 28.50
C GLN A 160 -33.55 -12.77 28.53
N PHE A 161 -32.94 -12.50 29.69
CA PHE A 161 -31.49 -12.49 29.86
C PHE A 161 -30.84 -13.84 29.52
N LEU A 162 -31.43 -14.96 29.94
CA LEU A 162 -30.89 -16.29 29.61
C LEU A 162 -30.99 -16.60 28.11
N ILE A 163 -32.12 -16.26 27.47
CA ILE A 163 -32.29 -16.42 26.01
C ILE A 163 -31.29 -15.53 25.27
N TYR A 164 -31.11 -14.30 25.74
CA TYR A 164 -30.13 -13.35 25.20
C TYR A 164 -28.70 -13.90 25.24
N ILE A 165 -28.28 -14.50 26.37
CA ILE A 165 -26.96 -15.15 26.48
C ILE A 165 -26.87 -16.32 25.49
N GLY A 166 -27.85 -17.21 25.47
CA GLY A 166 -27.87 -18.37 24.57
C GLY A 166 -27.77 -17.95 23.10
N TYR A 167 -28.50 -16.90 22.72
CA TYR A 167 -28.52 -16.34 21.37
C TYR A 167 -27.15 -15.80 20.95
N ASN A 168 -26.49 -15.02 21.82
CA ASN A 168 -25.17 -14.47 21.55
C ASN A 168 -24.06 -15.52 21.58
N ILE A 169 -24.15 -16.53 22.46
CA ILE A 169 -23.21 -17.66 22.47
C ILE A 169 -23.32 -18.44 21.16
N PHE A 170 -24.54 -18.67 20.67
CA PHE A 170 -24.74 -19.34 19.38
C PHE A 170 -24.10 -18.53 18.22
N ALA A 171 -24.30 -17.21 18.19
CA ALA A 171 -23.64 -16.34 17.22
C ALA A 171 -22.10 -16.37 17.34
N PHE A 172 -21.58 -16.45 18.56
CA PHE A 172 -20.14 -16.61 18.83
C PHE A 172 -19.60 -17.94 18.28
N LEU A 173 -20.30 -19.06 18.51
CA LEU A 173 -19.85 -20.38 18.04
C LEU A 173 -19.76 -20.43 16.52
N ILE A 174 -20.72 -19.83 15.80
CA ILE A 174 -20.67 -19.73 14.33
C ILE A 174 -19.45 -18.90 13.91
N ASN A 175 -19.24 -17.74 14.51
CA ASN A 175 -18.11 -16.87 14.18
C ASN A 175 -16.74 -17.51 14.48
N ALA A 176 -16.62 -18.25 15.59
CA ALA A 176 -15.37 -18.84 16.03
C ALA A 176 -14.99 -20.09 15.24
N PHE A 177 -15.97 -20.97 14.93
CA PHE A 177 -15.69 -22.31 14.40
C PHE A 177 -16.15 -22.52 12.95
N MET A 178 -17.07 -21.71 12.44
CA MET A 178 -17.66 -21.86 11.10
C MET A 178 -17.24 -20.74 10.14
N ASN A 179 -16.04 -20.19 10.32
CA ASN A 179 -15.51 -19.08 9.51
C ASN A 179 -15.54 -19.36 8.00
N SER A 180 -15.19 -20.59 7.58
CA SER A 180 -15.21 -21.00 6.17
C SER A 180 -16.63 -21.08 5.57
N ALA A 181 -17.67 -21.18 6.40
CA ALA A 181 -19.06 -21.21 5.97
C ALA A 181 -19.69 -19.81 5.87
N LEU A 182 -19.08 -18.77 6.46
CA LEU A 182 -19.61 -17.40 6.49
C LEU A 182 -19.98 -16.86 5.09
N PRO A 183 -19.20 -17.06 4.01
CA PRO A 183 -19.58 -16.58 2.68
C PRO A 183 -20.85 -17.25 2.12
N TYR A 184 -21.10 -18.51 2.47
CA TYR A 184 -22.32 -19.22 2.09
C TYR A 184 -23.51 -18.78 2.94
N PHE A 185 -23.25 -18.58 4.23
CA PHE A 185 -24.21 -18.06 5.19
C PHE A 185 -24.76 -16.68 4.76
N ASN A 186 -23.89 -15.79 4.30
CA ASN A 186 -24.27 -14.46 3.83
C ASN A 186 -25.10 -14.49 2.55
N LYS A 187 -24.79 -15.40 1.62
CA LYS A 187 -25.60 -15.59 0.41
C LYS A 187 -26.99 -16.11 0.76
N ALA A 188 -27.08 -17.07 1.68
CA ALA A 188 -28.35 -17.59 2.18
C ALA A 188 -29.16 -16.52 2.92
N ALA A 189 -28.48 -15.63 3.66
CA ALA A 189 -29.13 -14.54 4.40
C ALA A 189 -29.87 -13.56 3.49
N ILE A 190 -29.28 -13.16 2.34
CA ILE A 190 -29.99 -12.32 1.36
C ILE A 190 -31.22 -13.04 0.82
N THR A 191 -31.06 -14.29 0.35
CA THR A 191 -32.16 -15.02 -0.28
C THR A 191 -33.29 -15.28 0.71
N TRP A 192 -32.95 -15.55 1.97
CA TRP A 192 -33.91 -15.72 3.07
C TRP A 192 -34.62 -14.40 3.42
N SER A 193 -33.88 -13.29 3.51
CA SER A 193 -34.46 -11.99 3.85
C SER A 193 -35.39 -11.45 2.76
N ILE A 194 -34.98 -11.50 1.48
CA ILE A 194 -35.83 -11.04 0.37
C ILE A 194 -37.06 -11.93 0.22
N SER A 195 -36.90 -13.27 0.34
CA SER A 195 -38.06 -14.16 0.28
C SER A 195 -39.01 -13.95 1.46
N GLY A 196 -38.49 -13.77 2.68
CA GLY A 196 -39.27 -13.44 3.87
C GLY A 196 -40.05 -12.13 3.73
N PHE A 197 -39.41 -11.07 3.24
CA PHE A 197 -40.07 -9.79 2.96
C PHE A 197 -41.27 -9.97 2.01
N VAL A 198 -41.08 -10.67 0.89
CA VAL A 198 -42.15 -10.87 -0.11
C VAL A 198 -43.26 -11.77 0.45
N ILE A 199 -42.91 -12.90 1.05
CA ILE A 199 -43.87 -13.88 1.58
C ILE A 199 -44.72 -13.23 2.67
N ILE A 200 -44.10 -12.61 3.67
CA ILE A 200 -44.85 -12.00 4.78
C ILE A 200 -45.76 -10.88 4.26
N SER A 201 -45.24 -9.98 3.41
CA SER A 201 -46.04 -8.87 2.88
C SER A 201 -47.28 -9.36 2.13
N ILE A 202 -47.15 -10.39 1.29
CA ILE A 202 -48.28 -10.96 0.55
C ILE A 202 -49.23 -11.70 1.48
N THR A 203 -48.71 -12.55 2.38
CA THR A 203 -49.53 -13.39 3.24
C THR A 203 -50.34 -12.56 4.22
N VAL A 204 -49.76 -11.57 4.90
CA VAL A 204 -50.50 -10.77 5.88
C VAL A 204 -51.59 -9.93 5.22
N LEU A 205 -51.33 -9.36 4.02
CA LEU A 205 -52.34 -8.64 3.25
C LEU A 205 -53.44 -9.59 2.75
N ALA A 206 -53.08 -10.79 2.28
CA ALA A 206 -54.06 -11.76 1.80
C ALA A 206 -54.97 -12.29 2.91
N CYS A 207 -54.41 -12.58 4.09
CA CYS A 207 -55.15 -13.08 5.25
C CYS A 207 -56.05 -12.00 5.88
N ALA A 208 -55.62 -10.74 5.89
CA ALA A 208 -56.38 -9.64 6.47
C ALA A 208 -57.56 -9.16 5.60
N ARG A 209 -57.74 -9.65 4.37
CA ARG A 209 -58.82 -9.21 3.47
C ARG A 209 -60.21 -9.50 4.07
N PRO A 210 -61.17 -8.54 4.06
CA PRO A 210 -61.11 -7.14 3.59
C PRO A 210 -60.85 -6.11 4.71
N ASN A 211 -60.45 -6.56 5.90
CA ASN A 211 -60.35 -5.77 7.13
C ASN A 211 -59.00 -5.02 7.22
N TYR A 212 -58.84 -4.01 6.37
CA TYR A 212 -57.67 -3.14 6.42
C TYR A 212 -57.92 -1.88 7.24
N SER A 213 -56.88 -1.40 7.93
CA SER A 213 -56.88 -0.08 8.56
C SER A 213 -57.00 1.02 7.50
N SER A 214 -57.56 2.18 7.86
CA SER A 214 -57.73 3.29 6.93
C SER A 214 -56.38 3.90 6.54
N GLY A 215 -56.27 4.44 5.32
CA GLY A 215 -55.07 5.18 4.91
C GLY A 215 -54.79 6.41 5.78
N ASP A 216 -55.85 7.01 6.35
CA ASP A 216 -55.71 8.11 7.31
C ASP A 216 -55.02 7.66 8.61
N PHE A 217 -55.36 6.46 9.11
CA PHE A 217 -54.66 5.86 10.23
C PHE A 217 -53.18 5.62 9.92
N VAL A 218 -52.87 4.98 8.80
CA VAL A 218 -51.49 4.59 8.46
C VAL A 218 -50.58 5.81 8.24
N PHE A 219 -51.06 6.86 7.58
CA PHE A 219 -50.21 7.98 7.17
C PHE A 219 -50.33 9.25 8.03
N ARG A 220 -51.40 9.42 8.81
CA ARG A 220 -51.71 10.68 9.51
C ARG A 220 -52.03 10.53 11.00
N SER A 221 -52.41 9.35 11.49
CA SER A 221 -52.72 9.19 12.92
C SER A 221 -51.46 9.27 13.79
N PHE A 222 -51.53 10.16 14.77
CA PHE A 222 -50.48 10.38 15.75
C PHE A 222 -50.91 9.84 17.11
N ILE A 223 -50.04 9.05 17.75
CA ILE A 223 -50.27 8.44 19.06
C ILE A 223 -49.13 8.84 19.98
N ASN A 224 -49.44 9.40 21.14
CA ASN A 224 -48.45 9.81 22.11
C ASN A 224 -48.79 9.25 23.50
N GLN A 225 -48.04 8.22 23.90
CA GLN A 225 -48.11 7.60 25.23
C GLN A 225 -46.87 7.91 26.08
N THR A 226 -45.99 8.79 25.60
CA THR A 226 -44.69 9.07 26.22
C THR A 226 -44.75 10.10 27.35
N GLY A 227 -45.80 10.93 27.39
CA GLY A 227 -45.90 12.07 28.30
C GLY A 227 -45.05 13.28 27.88
N TRP A 228 -44.24 13.17 26.82
CA TRP A 228 -43.54 14.30 26.20
C TRP A 228 -44.48 15.10 25.29
N PRO A 229 -44.19 16.38 25.00
CA PRO A 229 -44.90 17.12 23.96
C PRO A 229 -44.81 16.42 22.60
N ASP A 230 -45.85 16.49 21.79
CA ASP A 230 -46.00 15.73 20.54
C ASP A 230 -44.79 15.80 19.60
N GLY A 231 -44.20 16.99 19.44
CA GLY A 231 -43.00 17.15 18.62
C GLY A 231 -41.78 16.36 19.14
N VAL A 232 -41.58 16.32 20.46
CA VAL A 232 -40.48 15.56 21.08
C VAL A 232 -40.77 14.06 21.02
N ALA A 233 -42.02 13.65 21.26
CA ALA A 233 -42.43 12.25 21.13
C ALA A 233 -42.19 11.71 19.71
N TRP A 234 -42.50 12.49 18.67
CA TRP A 234 -42.20 12.10 17.29
C TRP A 234 -40.68 11.96 17.04
N LEU A 235 -39.87 12.87 17.58
CA LEU A 235 -38.42 12.81 17.43
C LEU A 235 -37.78 11.64 18.21
N LEU A 236 -38.33 11.27 19.36
CA LEU A 236 -37.91 10.06 20.10
C LEU A 236 -38.20 8.79 19.30
N GLY A 237 -39.30 8.77 18.55
CA GLY A 237 -39.67 7.67 17.66
C GLY A 237 -38.71 7.47 16.47
N LEU A 238 -37.91 8.49 16.11
CA LEU A 238 -36.84 8.36 15.10
C LEU A 238 -35.79 7.31 15.48
N LEU A 239 -35.70 6.91 16.76
CA LEU A 239 -34.76 5.88 17.21
C LEU A 239 -34.96 4.56 16.47
N GLN A 240 -36.21 4.21 16.13
CA GLN A 240 -36.52 3.03 15.31
C GLN A 240 -35.89 3.14 13.91
N GLY A 241 -36.13 4.26 13.23
CA GLY A 241 -35.59 4.54 11.90
C GLY A 241 -34.06 4.59 11.90
N GLY A 242 -33.47 5.19 12.94
CA GLY A 242 -32.02 5.23 13.16
C GLY A 242 -31.43 3.83 13.28
N LEU A 243 -32.01 2.98 14.14
CA LEU A 243 -31.54 1.60 14.31
C LEU A 243 -31.58 0.80 13.01
N GLY A 244 -32.71 0.84 12.30
CA GLY A 244 -32.90 0.04 11.08
C GLY A 244 -31.99 0.43 9.91
N LEU A 245 -31.33 1.60 9.99
CA LEU A 245 -30.50 2.17 8.92
C LEU A 245 -29.06 2.48 9.37
N THR A 246 -28.65 2.00 10.54
CA THR A 246 -27.27 2.13 11.06
C THR A 246 -26.47 0.86 10.77
N GLY A 247 -25.13 0.94 10.75
CA GLY A 247 -24.25 -0.21 10.51
C GLY A 247 -23.86 -0.41 9.04
N PHE A 248 -24.15 0.55 8.16
CA PHE A 248 -23.74 0.53 6.75
C PHE A 248 -22.23 0.65 6.54
N ASP A 249 -21.50 1.17 7.53
CA ASP A 249 -20.05 1.23 7.60
C ASP A 249 -19.39 -0.13 7.84
N SER A 250 -20.16 -1.21 8.06
CA SER A 250 -19.64 -2.57 8.14
C SER A 250 -18.76 -2.95 6.95
N VAL A 251 -19.07 -2.37 5.79
CA VAL A 251 -18.33 -2.54 4.53
C VAL A 251 -16.91 -2.00 4.67
N ALA A 252 -16.72 -0.89 5.39
CA ALA A 252 -15.39 -0.30 5.61
C ALA A 252 -14.51 -1.23 6.46
N HIS A 253 -15.07 -1.85 7.50
CA HIS A 253 -14.33 -2.74 8.40
C HIS A 253 -13.96 -4.10 7.79
N LEU A 254 -14.53 -4.42 6.63
CA LEU A 254 -14.28 -5.67 5.89
C LEU A 254 -13.74 -5.39 4.47
N ILE A 255 -13.35 -4.14 4.21
CA ILE A 255 -12.99 -3.66 2.88
C ILE A 255 -11.74 -4.37 2.33
N GLU A 256 -10.81 -4.73 3.22
CA GLU A 256 -9.56 -5.42 2.90
C GLU A 256 -9.78 -6.86 2.36
N GLU A 257 -10.99 -7.41 2.53
CA GLU A 257 -11.35 -8.76 2.09
C GLU A 257 -12.06 -8.80 0.72
N ILE A 258 -12.20 -7.65 0.03
CA ILE A 258 -12.90 -7.49 -1.27
C ILE A 258 -11.92 -7.01 -2.36
N PRO A 259 -12.03 -7.47 -3.61
CA PRO A 259 -11.29 -6.90 -4.74
C PRO A 259 -11.86 -5.53 -5.19
N ASN A 260 -11.02 -4.62 -5.70
CA ASN A 260 -11.41 -3.27 -6.17
C ASN A 260 -12.17 -2.49 -5.08
N ALA A 261 -11.58 -2.44 -3.90
CA ALA A 261 -12.16 -1.89 -2.68
C ALA A 261 -12.60 -0.41 -2.80
N ASP A 262 -11.79 0.39 -3.49
CA ASP A 262 -11.96 1.83 -3.72
C ASP A 262 -13.17 2.19 -4.60
N ILE A 263 -13.65 1.26 -5.42
CA ILE A 263 -14.79 1.43 -6.34
C ILE A 263 -16.05 0.72 -5.79
N GLU A 264 -15.92 -0.54 -5.37
CA GLU A 264 -17.07 -1.37 -4.99
C GLU A 264 -17.54 -1.06 -3.57
N GLY A 265 -16.64 -0.75 -2.63
CA GLY A 265 -16.99 -0.39 -1.26
C GLY A 265 -17.97 0.79 -1.17
N PRO A 266 -17.67 1.95 -1.78
CA PRO A 266 -18.55 3.13 -1.80
C PRO A 266 -19.95 2.83 -2.34
N LYS A 267 -20.06 2.06 -3.43
CA LYS A 267 -21.36 1.69 -4.02
C LYS A 267 -22.19 0.84 -3.06
N ILE A 268 -21.56 -0.18 -2.45
CA ILE A 268 -22.24 -1.08 -1.52
C ILE A 268 -22.80 -0.31 -0.32
N MET A 269 -22.03 0.65 0.21
CA MET A 269 -22.44 1.49 1.35
C MET A 269 -23.69 2.32 1.05
N ILE A 270 -23.80 2.88 -0.16
CA ILE A 270 -24.98 3.67 -0.55
C ILE A 270 -26.17 2.76 -0.86
N TYR A 271 -25.94 1.67 -1.61
CA TYR A 271 -27.01 0.75 -2.01
C TYR A 271 -27.67 0.05 -0.84
N CYS A 272 -26.92 -0.34 0.20
CA CYS A 272 -27.49 -1.03 1.34
C CYS A 272 -28.48 -0.15 2.12
N VAL A 273 -28.18 1.15 2.31
CA VAL A 273 -29.09 2.11 2.96
C VAL A 273 -30.30 2.42 2.08
N ALA A 274 -30.11 2.57 0.77
CA ALA A 274 -31.20 2.86 -0.17
C ALA A 274 -32.21 1.69 -0.23
N ILE A 275 -31.71 0.46 -0.38
CA ILE A 275 -32.53 -0.76 -0.39
C ILE A 275 -33.20 -0.94 0.98
N GLY A 276 -32.48 -0.71 2.08
CA GLY A 276 -33.02 -0.80 3.44
C GLY A 276 -34.17 0.17 3.69
N THR A 277 -34.02 1.43 3.25
CA THR A 277 -35.06 2.46 3.37
C THR A 277 -36.30 2.08 2.55
N PHE A 278 -36.12 1.62 1.31
CA PHE A 278 -37.23 1.23 0.44
C PHE A 278 -37.98 -0.01 0.94
N THR A 279 -37.24 -1.08 1.26
CA THR A 279 -37.83 -2.35 1.76
C THR A 279 -38.50 -2.15 3.12
N GLY A 280 -37.88 -1.39 4.02
CA GLY A 280 -38.45 -1.02 5.31
C GLY A 280 -39.76 -0.23 5.14
N PHE A 281 -39.79 0.76 4.23
CA PHE A 281 -40.98 1.57 4.00
C PHE A 281 -42.16 0.72 3.53
N VAL A 282 -41.96 -0.12 2.51
CA VAL A 282 -43.01 -1.00 1.99
C VAL A 282 -43.50 -1.95 3.08
N PHE A 283 -42.59 -2.58 3.82
CA PHE A 283 -42.94 -3.56 4.84
C PHE A 283 -43.72 -2.97 6.01
N LEU A 284 -43.29 -1.82 6.54
CA LEU A 284 -43.97 -1.14 7.63
C LEU A 284 -45.37 -0.67 7.24
N VAL A 285 -45.53 -0.17 6.00
CA VAL A 285 -46.85 0.18 5.46
C VAL A 285 -47.76 -1.05 5.42
N CYS A 286 -47.27 -2.20 4.92
CA CYS A 286 -48.04 -3.45 4.93
C CYS A 286 -48.47 -3.86 6.35
N LEU A 287 -47.56 -3.80 7.33
CA LEU A 287 -47.86 -4.16 8.72
C LEU A 287 -48.90 -3.22 9.35
N LEU A 288 -48.79 -1.91 9.13
CA LEU A 288 -49.72 -0.94 9.70
C LEU A 288 -51.14 -1.07 9.11
N PHE A 289 -51.26 -1.45 7.83
CA PHE A 289 -52.58 -1.72 7.23
C PHE A 289 -53.27 -2.93 7.87
N VAL A 290 -52.53 -3.89 8.43
CA VAL A 290 -53.07 -5.12 9.04
C VAL A 290 -52.92 -5.15 10.56
N ALA A 291 -52.51 -4.05 11.18
CA ALA A 291 -52.18 -4.01 12.61
C ALA A 291 -53.37 -4.29 13.54
N GLY A 292 -54.59 -3.94 13.11
CA GLY A 292 -55.78 -4.03 13.94
C GLY A 292 -55.82 -2.92 14.99
N ASN A 293 -56.30 -3.23 16.20
CA ASN A 293 -56.32 -2.27 17.30
C ASN A 293 -54.90 -2.03 17.83
N ILE A 294 -54.44 -0.78 17.72
CA ILE A 294 -53.06 -0.42 18.03
C ILE A 294 -52.76 -0.43 19.53
N ASP A 295 -53.75 -0.17 20.38
CA ASP A 295 -53.56 -0.20 21.83
C ASP A 295 -53.27 -1.61 22.31
N ASP A 296 -54.00 -2.60 21.78
CA ASP A 296 -53.79 -4.03 22.05
C ASP A 296 -52.39 -4.49 21.56
N VAL A 297 -51.93 -3.94 20.44
CA VAL A 297 -50.59 -4.21 19.88
C VAL A 297 -49.48 -3.65 20.77
N ILE A 298 -49.67 -2.46 21.35
CA ILE A 298 -48.66 -1.81 22.20
C ILE A 298 -48.50 -2.53 23.55
N ILE A 299 -49.60 -2.98 24.16
CA ILE A 299 -49.59 -3.63 25.49
C ILE A 299 -49.34 -5.14 25.44
N SER A 300 -49.34 -5.75 24.24
CA SER A 300 -49.25 -7.21 24.11
C SER A 300 -47.94 -7.79 24.68
N PRO A 301 -48.02 -8.81 25.57
CA PRO A 301 -46.84 -9.54 26.06
C PRO A 301 -46.06 -10.26 24.95
N ALA A 302 -46.71 -10.58 23.82
CA ALA A 302 -46.08 -11.19 22.65
C ALA A 302 -45.18 -10.21 21.87
N GLY A 303 -45.32 -8.90 22.14
CA GLY A 303 -44.65 -7.82 21.44
C GLY A 303 -45.39 -7.40 20.16
N PRO A 304 -45.16 -6.16 19.67
CA PRO A 304 -45.99 -5.59 18.61
C PRO A 304 -45.97 -6.35 17.29
N LEU A 305 -44.79 -6.84 16.86
CA LEU A 305 -44.67 -7.55 15.58
C LEU A 305 -45.49 -8.84 15.55
N LEU A 306 -45.29 -9.71 16.54
CA LEU A 306 -45.99 -10.99 16.60
C LEU A 306 -47.49 -10.78 16.80
N GLN A 307 -47.90 -9.78 17.59
CA GLN A 307 -49.32 -9.44 17.74
C GLN A 307 -49.95 -9.00 16.42
N ILE A 308 -49.28 -8.17 15.61
CA ILE A 308 -49.77 -7.78 14.29
C ILE A 308 -49.90 -8.98 13.35
N LEU A 309 -48.92 -9.89 13.35
CA LEU A 309 -48.98 -11.11 12.54
C LEU A 309 -50.14 -12.02 12.97
N TYR A 310 -50.42 -12.09 14.27
CA TYR A 310 -51.57 -12.80 14.80
C TYR A 310 -52.89 -12.13 14.41
N ASN A 311 -53.00 -10.81 14.54
CA ASN A 311 -54.18 -10.05 14.13
C ASN A 311 -54.49 -10.22 12.64
N ALA A 312 -53.46 -10.32 11.79
CA ALA A 312 -53.62 -10.51 10.35
C ALA A 312 -54.01 -11.95 9.96
N THR A 313 -53.47 -12.96 10.65
CA THR A 313 -53.67 -14.38 10.30
C THR A 313 -54.80 -15.06 11.07
N ASN A 314 -55.18 -14.50 12.22
CA ASN A 314 -56.09 -15.08 13.20
C ASN A 314 -55.74 -16.54 13.59
N SER A 315 -54.45 -16.89 13.53
CA SER A 315 -53.93 -18.23 13.76
C SER A 315 -52.57 -18.17 14.42
N HIS A 316 -52.44 -18.83 15.57
CA HIS A 316 -51.19 -18.97 16.32
C HIS A 316 -50.07 -19.56 15.44
N ALA A 317 -50.34 -20.71 14.81
CA ALA A 317 -49.39 -21.38 13.94
C ALA A 317 -49.02 -20.52 12.72
N GLY A 318 -49.98 -19.82 12.12
CA GLY A 318 -49.74 -18.91 11.01
C GLY A 318 -48.81 -17.75 11.38
N ALA A 319 -49.09 -17.10 12.51
CA ALA A 319 -48.29 -15.99 13.03
C ALA A 319 -46.85 -16.41 13.38
N ILE A 320 -46.67 -17.56 14.04
CA ILE A 320 -45.35 -18.07 14.40
C ILE A 320 -44.55 -18.48 13.16
N CYS A 321 -45.16 -19.17 12.20
CA CYS A 321 -44.51 -19.52 10.93
C CYS A 321 -44.01 -18.28 10.17
N LEU A 322 -44.81 -17.21 10.14
CA LEU A 322 -44.39 -15.94 9.55
C LEU A 322 -43.28 -15.25 10.37
N LEU A 323 -43.31 -15.33 11.70
CA LEU A 323 -42.29 -14.77 12.58
C LEU A 323 -40.92 -15.47 12.45
N MET A 324 -40.88 -16.73 12.00
CA MET A 324 -39.60 -17.42 11.79
C MET A 324 -38.71 -16.74 10.76
N PHE A 325 -39.29 -16.07 9.76
CA PHE A 325 -38.52 -15.30 8.78
C PHE A 325 -37.71 -14.15 9.41
N PRO A 326 -38.32 -13.17 10.12
CA PRO A 326 -37.60 -12.11 10.81
C PRO A 326 -36.71 -12.64 11.94
N LEU A 327 -37.10 -13.71 12.64
CA LEU A 327 -36.26 -14.29 13.70
C LEU A 327 -34.92 -14.84 13.16
N VAL A 328 -34.96 -15.64 12.09
CA VAL A 328 -33.75 -16.18 11.44
C VAL A 328 -32.94 -15.06 10.78
N CYS A 329 -33.62 -14.08 10.21
CA CYS A 329 -33.04 -12.85 9.69
C CYS A 329 -32.21 -12.07 10.74
N LEU A 330 -32.73 -11.90 11.97
CA LEU A 330 -31.99 -11.28 13.08
C LEU A 330 -30.79 -12.11 13.51
N LEU A 331 -30.86 -13.44 13.37
CA LEU A 331 -29.76 -14.33 13.72
C LEU A 331 -28.60 -14.17 12.74
N PHE A 332 -28.93 -14.09 11.45
CA PHE A 332 -27.98 -13.76 10.39
C PHE A 332 -27.36 -12.38 10.61
N ALA A 333 -28.17 -11.38 10.94
CA ALA A 333 -27.71 -10.02 11.23
C ALA A 333 -26.76 -10.00 12.44
N THR A 334 -27.15 -10.60 13.56
CA THR A 334 -26.36 -10.62 14.80
C THR A 334 -25.02 -11.33 14.61
N THR A 335 -25.02 -12.45 13.88
CA THR A 335 -23.80 -13.17 13.54
C THR A 335 -22.86 -12.29 12.72
N SER A 336 -23.39 -11.58 11.72
CA SER A 336 -22.63 -10.69 10.83
C SER A 336 -22.10 -9.45 11.56
N ILE A 337 -22.92 -8.81 12.39
CA ILE A 337 -22.53 -7.66 13.24
C ILE A 337 -21.40 -8.07 14.18
N MET A 338 -21.48 -9.28 14.76
CA MET A 338 -20.42 -9.80 15.64
C MET A 338 -19.11 -10.03 14.88
N THR A 339 -19.17 -10.52 13.63
CA THR A 339 -17.99 -10.60 12.75
C THR A 339 -17.36 -9.22 12.59
N THR A 340 -18.15 -8.22 12.17
CA THR A 340 -17.68 -6.85 11.93
C THR A 340 -17.12 -6.20 13.20
N SER A 341 -17.81 -6.34 14.34
CA SER A 341 -17.36 -5.81 15.62
C SER A 341 -16.00 -6.40 16.04
N SER A 342 -15.77 -7.70 15.82
CA SER A 342 -14.47 -8.33 16.11
C SER A 342 -13.35 -7.77 15.24
N ARG A 343 -13.63 -7.44 13.97
CA ARG A 343 -12.65 -6.86 13.03
C ARG A 343 -12.33 -5.41 13.35
N MET A 344 -13.34 -4.61 13.69
CA MET A 344 -13.13 -3.24 14.14
C MET A 344 -12.31 -3.20 15.44
N THR A 345 -12.61 -4.08 16.40
CA THR A 345 -11.85 -4.23 17.66
C THR A 345 -10.41 -4.65 17.38
N TYR A 346 -10.19 -5.58 16.45
CA TYR A 346 -8.87 -6.00 16.00
C TYR A 346 -8.07 -4.87 15.35
N ALA A 347 -8.66 -4.16 14.38
CA ALA A 347 -7.99 -3.07 13.67
C ALA A 347 -7.54 -1.97 14.64
N PHE A 348 -8.40 -1.60 15.59
CA PHE A 348 -8.05 -0.62 16.61
C PHE A 348 -6.99 -1.14 17.60
N ALA A 349 -6.98 -2.45 17.92
CA ALA A 349 -5.92 -3.06 18.71
C ALA A 349 -4.58 -3.07 17.98
N ARG A 350 -4.58 -3.37 16.67
CA ARG A 350 -3.37 -3.37 15.82
C ARG A 350 -2.69 -2.01 15.84
N ASP A 351 -3.47 -0.94 15.76
CA ASP A 351 -2.99 0.44 15.80
C ASP A 351 -2.70 0.94 17.24
N ARG A 352 -2.54 0.04 18.21
CA ARG A 352 -2.29 0.32 19.64
C ARG A 352 -3.36 1.18 20.33
N GLY A 353 -4.60 1.15 19.85
CA GLY A 353 -5.74 1.91 20.37
C GLY A 353 -6.40 1.33 21.63
N LEU A 354 -6.19 0.03 21.91
CA LEU A 354 -6.80 -0.69 23.04
C LEU A 354 -5.78 -1.07 24.13
N PRO A 355 -6.23 -1.21 25.40
CA PRO A 355 -5.40 -1.81 26.45
C PRO A 355 -5.04 -3.25 26.08
N ALA A 356 -3.82 -3.67 26.39
CA ALA A 356 -3.28 -4.96 25.97
C ALA A 356 -3.41 -5.18 24.45
N SER A 357 -3.23 -4.12 23.66
CA SER A 357 -3.26 -4.10 22.19
C SER A 357 -2.57 -5.31 21.54
N ARG A 358 -1.36 -5.66 21.99
CA ARG A 358 -0.61 -6.82 21.48
C ARG A 358 -1.34 -8.17 21.61
N PHE A 359 -2.18 -8.32 22.63
CA PHE A 359 -2.98 -9.54 22.82
C PHE A 359 -4.19 -9.57 21.89
N PHE A 360 -4.93 -8.46 21.78
CA PHE A 360 -6.15 -8.39 20.96
C PHE A 360 -5.87 -8.23 19.46
N ALA A 361 -4.69 -7.72 19.09
CA ALA A 361 -4.20 -7.63 17.71
C ALA A 361 -3.66 -8.95 17.15
N LYS A 362 -3.79 -10.07 17.86
CA LYS A 362 -3.27 -11.37 17.39
C LYS A 362 -4.32 -12.14 16.59
N VAL A 363 -3.98 -12.52 15.35
CA VAL A 363 -4.79 -13.43 14.52
C VAL A 363 -4.48 -14.89 14.85
N HIS A 364 -5.50 -15.74 14.94
CA HIS A 364 -5.32 -17.16 15.22
C HIS A 364 -4.84 -17.92 13.96
N PRO A 365 -3.68 -18.61 14.00
CA PRO A 365 -3.02 -19.14 12.80
C PRO A 365 -3.81 -20.25 12.08
N LYS A 366 -4.57 -21.08 12.82
CA LYS A 366 -5.36 -22.17 12.21
C LYS A 366 -6.75 -21.74 11.73
N LEU A 367 -7.32 -20.68 12.31
CA LEU A 367 -8.71 -20.27 12.07
C LEU A 367 -8.80 -19.03 11.16
N GLY A 368 -7.68 -18.30 10.99
CA GLY A 368 -7.62 -17.12 10.13
C GLY A 368 -8.50 -15.97 10.62
N LEU A 369 -8.72 -15.86 11.93
CA LEU A 369 -9.56 -14.80 12.53
C LEU A 369 -8.99 -14.30 13.88
N PRO A 370 -9.18 -13.01 14.23
CA PRO A 370 -8.84 -12.42 15.53
C PRO A 370 -9.75 -12.94 16.65
N LEU A 371 -9.45 -14.15 17.11
CA LEU A 371 -10.24 -14.85 18.12
C LEU A 371 -10.22 -14.11 19.48
N ASN A 372 -9.10 -13.47 19.83
CA ASN A 372 -8.98 -12.69 21.07
C ASN A 372 -9.90 -11.48 21.09
N ALA A 373 -10.01 -10.76 19.96
CA ALA A 373 -10.94 -9.65 19.81
C ALA A 373 -12.40 -10.14 19.88
N LEU A 374 -12.70 -11.29 19.26
CA LEU A 374 -14.04 -11.90 19.34
C LEU A 374 -14.43 -12.25 20.78
N TYR A 375 -13.52 -12.84 21.57
CA TYR A 375 -13.77 -13.10 23.00
C TYR A 375 -14.09 -11.82 23.78
N LEU A 376 -13.34 -10.74 23.53
CA LEU A 376 -13.57 -9.45 24.17
C LEU A 376 -14.97 -8.89 23.83
N THR A 377 -15.33 -8.88 22.54
CA THR A 377 -16.65 -8.44 22.08
C THR A 377 -17.76 -9.23 22.78
N THR A 378 -17.71 -10.57 22.77
CA THR A 378 -18.74 -11.41 23.38
C THR A 378 -18.82 -11.23 24.90
N ALA A 379 -17.69 -11.13 25.60
CA ALA A 379 -17.66 -10.90 27.04
C ALA A 379 -18.33 -9.56 27.40
N LEU A 380 -18.01 -8.50 26.67
CA LEU A 380 -18.62 -7.18 26.88
C LEU A 380 -20.12 -7.19 26.57
N VAL A 381 -20.55 -7.86 25.50
CA VAL A 381 -21.98 -8.04 25.16
C VAL A 381 -22.74 -8.73 26.30
N ILE A 382 -22.17 -9.78 26.90
CA ILE A 382 -22.79 -10.45 28.06
C ILE A 382 -22.88 -9.50 29.27
N ILE A 383 -21.84 -8.69 29.52
CA ILE A 383 -21.85 -7.68 30.59
C ILE A 383 -22.93 -6.62 30.34
N PHE A 384 -23.08 -6.13 29.09
CA PHE A 384 -24.17 -5.24 28.71
C PHE A 384 -25.54 -5.88 28.96
N GLY A 385 -25.68 -7.18 28.69
CA GLY A 385 -26.89 -7.94 29.00
C GLY A 385 -27.27 -7.93 30.49
N CYS A 386 -26.30 -7.82 31.42
CA CYS A 386 -26.62 -7.78 32.85
C CYS A 386 -27.49 -6.58 33.24
N ILE A 387 -27.52 -5.51 32.42
CA ILE A 387 -28.40 -4.34 32.62
C ILE A 387 -29.88 -4.75 32.61
N PHE A 388 -30.26 -5.84 31.90
CA PHE A 388 -31.63 -6.37 31.90
C PHE A 388 -32.12 -6.78 33.29
N LEU A 389 -31.22 -7.19 34.19
CA LEU A 389 -31.61 -7.59 35.54
C LEU A 389 -32.06 -6.39 36.39
N GLY A 390 -31.52 -5.20 36.11
CA GLY A 390 -31.71 -4.00 36.93
C GLY A 390 -32.79 -3.02 36.44
N SER A 391 -33.07 -2.92 35.13
CA SER A 391 -33.95 -1.88 34.57
C SER A 391 -34.91 -2.41 33.51
N THR A 392 -36.17 -1.92 33.53
CA THR A 392 -37.16 -2.14 32.45
C THR A 392 -36.85 -1.36 31.18
N SER A 393 -36.13 -0.24 31.29
CA SER A 393 -35.65 0.58 30.16
C SER A 393 -34.31 0.12 29.57
N ALA A 394 -33.79 -1.04 29.99
CA ALA A 394 -32.57 -1.63 29.42
C ALA A 394 -32.65 -1.77 27.89
N PHE A 395 -33.84 -2.07 27.36
CA PHE A 395 -34.12 -2.14 25.92
C PHE A 395 -33.80 -0.81 25.22
N PHE A 396 -34.40 0.30 25.67
CA PHE A 396 -34.18 1.62 25.09
C PHE A 396 -32.73 2.08 25.26
N ALA A 397 -32.09 1.76 26.40
CA ALA A 397 -30.72 2.17 26.69
C ALA A 397 -29.69 1.50 25.77
N ILE A 398 -29.81 0.19 25.50
CA ILE A 398 -28.88 -0.53 24.62
C ILE A 398 -29.03 -0.07 23.17
N ILE A 399 -30.28 0.08 22.71
CA ILE A 399 -30.57 0.52 21.34
C ILE A 399 -30.07 1.95 21.12
N SER A 400 -30.41 2.88 22.02
CA SER A 400 -29.93 4.27 21.93
C SER A 400 -28.40 4.35 22.01
N ALA A 401 -27.74 3.56 22.87
CA ALA A 401 -26.28 3.53 22.94
C ALA A 401 -25.64 3.13 21.61
N SER A 402 -26.17 2.10 20.95
CA SER A 402 -25.66 1.66 19.63
C SER A 402 -25.83 2.71 18.54
N VAL A 403 -27.03 3.30 18.41
CA VAL A 403 -27.35 4.30 17.38
C VAL A 403 -26.55 5.59 17.58
N VAL A 404 -26.46 6.07 18.83
CA VAL A 404 -25.73 7.31 19.14
C VAL A 404 -24.23 7.12 18.92
N ALA A 405 -23.64 6.01 19.36
CA ALA A 405 -22.20 5.80 19.29
C ALA A 405 -21.74 5.71 17.83
N LEU A 406 -22.45 4.91 17.05
CA LEU A 406 -22.18 4.79 15.61
C LEU A 406 -22.46 6.11 14.89
N GLY A 407 -23.58 6.78 15.19
CA GLY A 407 -23.88 8.10 14.62
C GLY A 407 -22.78 9.14 14.86
N VAL A 408 -22.30 9.26 16.10
CA VAL A 408 -21.19 10.17 16.45
C VAL A 408 -19.91 9.78 15.72
N SER A 409 -19.60 8.48 15.61
CA SER A 409 -18.46 7.99 14.84
C SER A 409 -18.53 8.37 13.35
N TYR A 410 -19.73 8.37 12.76
CA TYR A 410 -19.95 8.74 11.36
C TYR A 410 -19.82 10.25 11.15
N ALA A 411 -20.32 11.06 12.09
CA ALA A 411 -20.28 12.51 11.98
C ALA A 411 -18.88 13.10 12.16
N MET A 412 -17.98 12.47 12.91
CA MET A 412 -16.63 13.00 13.16
C MET A 412 -15.80 13.26 11.89
N PRO A 413 -15.55 12.29 10.99
CA PRO A 413 -14.78 12.54 9.77
C PRO A 413 -15.47 13.56 8.86
N ILE A 414 -16.81 13.52 8.75
CA ILE A 414 -17.59 14.47 7.95
C ILE A 414 -17.43 15.89 8.50
N SER A 415 -17.57 16.07 9.81
CA SER A 415 -17.48 17.37 10.48
C SER A 415 -16.09 17.99 10.31
N ILE A 416 -15.02 17.21 10.50
CA ILE A 416 -13.65 17.69 10.33
C ILE A 416 -13.37 18.08 8.88
N ASN A 417 -13.89 17.30 7.92
CA ASN A 417 -13.75 17.61 6.50
C ASN A 417 -14.50 18.89 6.10
N VAL A 418 -15.71 19.11 6.63
CA VAL A 418 -16.47 20.36 6.47
C VAL A 418 -15.71 21.54 7.06
N LEU A 419 -15.18 21.42 8.28
CA LEU A 419 -14.42 22.47 8.96
C LEU A 419 -13.11 22.83 8.22
N GLN A 420 -12.54 21.89 7.46
CA GLN A 420 -11.36 22.12 6.62
C GLN A 420 -11.68 22.47 5.16
N GLY A 421 -12.95 22.74 4.85
CA GLY A 421 -13.38 23.19 3.53
C GLY A 421 -13.33 22.12 2.44
N ARG A 422 -13.36 20.83 2.81
CA ARG A 422 -13.37 19.66 1.89
C ARG A 422 -12.14 19.52 0.96
N ARG A 423 -11.01 20.14 1.29
CA ARG A 423 -9.80 20.18 0.42
C ARG A 423 -8.77 19.08 0.67
N LYS A 424 -8.92 18.29 1.73
CA LYS A 424 -7.89 17.34 2.18
C LYS A 424 -7.95 15.97 1.51
N LEU A 425 -9.07 15.63 0.86
CA LEU A 425 -9.23 14.35 0.18
C LEU A 425 -8.55 14.38 -1.21
N PRO A 426 -7.82 13.33 -1.61
CA PRO A 426 -7.07 13.30 -2.86
C PRO A 426 -8.00 13.37 -4.09
N PRO A 427 -7.60 14.08 -5.16
CA PRO A 427 -8.40 14.20 -6.38
C PRO A 427 -8.46 12.90 -7.21
N SER A 428 -7.56 11.93 -6.95
CA SER A 428 -7.47 10.65 -7.65
C SER A 428 -8.49 9.59 -7.22
N ARG A 429 -9.38 9.89 -6.27
CA ARG A 429 -10.38 8.93 -5.75
C ARG A 429 -11.45 8.56 -6.79
N ALA A 430 -11.88 7.30 -6.76
CA ALA A 430 -12.83 6.77 -7.75
C ALA A 430 -14.27 7.29 -7.59
N PHE A 431 -14.70 7.61 -6.36
CA PHE A 431 -16.02 8.17 -6.06
C PHE A 431 -15.88 9.58 -5.48
N ILE A 432 -16.46 10.56 -6.17
CA ILE A 432 -16.42 11.99 -5.82
C ILE A 432 -17.86 12.51 -5.76
N LEU A 433 -18.24 13.14 -4.64
CA LEU A 433 -19.50 13.88 -4.61
C LEU A 433 -19.31 15.26 -5.23
N PRO A 434 -20.18 15.67 -6.17
CA PRO A 434 -20.19 17.04 -6.69
C PRO A 434 -20.34 18.04 -5.54
N GLU A 435 -19.51 19.09 -5.51
CA GLU A 435 -19.46 20.01 -4.37
C GLU A 435 -20.81 20.64 -4.02
N TRP A 436 -21.60 21.00 -5.04
CA TRP A 436 -22.93 21.59 -4.85
C TRP A 436 -23.89 20.69 -4.07
N PHE A 437 -23.71 19.37 -4.16
CA PHE A 437 -24.52 18.38 -3.46
C PHE A 437 -23.87 17.91 -2.15
N ALA A 438 -22.53 17.84 -2.13
CA ALA A 438 -21.78 17.33 -1.00
C ALA A 438 -21.86 18.22 0.25
N TRP A 439 -21.93 19.55 0.08
CA TRP A 439 -22.08 20.48 1.19
C TRP A 439 -23.43 20.31 1.92
N PRO A 440 -24.59 20.39 1.23
CA PRO A 440 -25.89 20.11 1.85
C PRO A 440 -25.96 18.73 2.51
N ALA A 441 -25.49 17.67 1.82
CA ALA A 441 -25.53 16.31 2.35
C ALA A 441 -24.72 16.16 3.65
N ASN A 442 -23.50 16.70 3.68
CA ASN A 442 -22.67 16.69 4.89
C ASN A 442 -23.34 17.43 6.06
N LEU A 443 -23.89 18.62 5.80
CA LEU A 443 -24.51 19.45 6.84
C LEU A 443 -25.78 18.81 7.40
N ILE A 444 -26.63 18.24 6.54
CA ILE A 444 -27.84 17.52 6.94
C ILE A 444 -27.47 16.30 7.79
N GLY A 445 -26.48 15.51 7.36
CA GLY A 445 -26.02 14.34 8.11
C GLY A 445 -25.49 14.70 9.49
N VAL A 446 -24.63 15.72 9.58
CA VAL A 446 -24.08 16.19 10.87
C VAL A 446 -25.18 16.76 11.77
N ALA A 447 -26.10 17.56 11.24
CA ALA A 447 -27.22 18.10 12.00
C ALA A 447 -28.14 16.98 12.54
N TYR A 448 -28.43 15.97 11.73
CA TYR A 448 -29.20 14.80 12.14
C TYR A 448 -28.53 14.06 13.31
N VAL A 449 -27.23 13.81 13.23
CA VAL A 449 -26.48 13.14 14.31
C VAL A 449 -26.49 13.98 15.58
N ILE A 450 -26.30 15.30 15.48
CA ILE A 450 -26.33 16.19 16.66
C ILE A 450 -27.70 16.13 17.35
N VAL A 451 -28.78 16.27 16.58
CA VAL A 451 -30.15 16.25 17.12
C VAL A 451 -30.48 14.88 17.73
N THR A 452 -30.21 13.80 17.02
CA THR A 452 -30.49 12.44 17.51
C THR A 452 -29.64 12.04 18.70
N THR A 453 -28.37 12.47 18.76
CA THR A 453 -27.49 12.25 19.91
C THR A 453 -28.07 12.86 21.19
N VAL A 454 -28.55 14.10 21.14
CA VAL A 454 -29.15 14.74 22.31
C VAL A 454 -30.47 14.09 22.70
N LEU A 455 -31.34 13.82 21.73
CA LEU A 455 -32.68 13.32 21.99
C LEU A 455 -32.71 11.85 22.44
N PHE A 456 -31.85 11.00 21.88
CA PHE A 456 -31.81 9.58 22.25
C PHE A 456 -31.14 9.33 23.61
N LEU A 457 -30.60 10.37 24.26
CA LEU A 457 -30.18 10.32 25.66
C LEU A 457 -31.32 10.64 26.63
N PHE A 458 -32.45 11.16 26.15
CA PHE A 458 -33.61 11.44 26.99
C PHE A 458 -34.35 10.15 27.37
N PRO A 459 -35.06 10.17 28.53
CA PRO A 459 -35.89 9.04 28.95
C PRO A 459 -37.10 8.87 28.01
N PRO A 460 -37.49 7.61 27.71
CA PRO A 460 -38.58 7.33 26.77
C PRO A 460 -39.96 7.76 27.27
N PHE A 461 -40.17 7.85 28.60
CA PHE A 461 -41.44 8.20 29.21
C PHE A 461 -41.27 9.23 30.34
N LEU A 462 -42.30 10.08 30.53
CA LEU A 462 -42.46 10.97 31.68
C LEU A 462 -43.67 10.53 32.53
N PRO A 463 -43.62 10.64 33.87
CA PRO A 463 -42.49 11.12 34.69
C PRO A 463 -41.34 10.10 34.80
N VAL A 464 -40.13 10.60 35.05
CA VAL A 464 -38.90 9.77 35.11
C VAL A 464 -38.78 9.12 36.49
N THR A 465 -38.53 7.81 36.50
CA THR A 465 -38.24 6.98 37.67
C THR A 465 -36.87 6.34 37.51
N GLY A 466 -36.30 5.80 38.61
CA GLY A 466 -35.04 5.05 38.53
C GLY A 466 -35.13 3.81 37.64
N GLU A 467 -36.34 3.26 37.43
CA GLU A 467 -36.52 2.07 36.58
C GLU A 467 -36.62 2.42 35.09
N ASN A 468 -37.25 3.56 34.76
CA ASN A 468 -37.51 3.95 33.37
C ASN A 468 -36.48 4.91 32.76
N MET A 469 -35.52 5.41 33.55
CA MET A 469 -34.43 6.28 33.10
C MET A 469 -33.63 5.62 31.96
N ASN A 470 -33.21 6.45 30.98
CA ASN A 470 -32.33 5.98 29.92
C ASN A 470 -30.87 5.94 30.39
N TYR A 471 -30.38 4.75 30.72
CA TYR A 471 -29.01 4.52 31.21
C TYR A 471 -27.92 4.62 30.12
N CYS A 472 -28.28 4.95 28.88
CA CYS A 472 -27.34 5.19 27.78
C CYS A 472 -26.26 6.21 28.14
N VAL A 473 -26.63 7.33 28.80
CA VAL A 473 -25.68 8.36 29.25
C VAL A 473 -24.60 7.81 30.20
N VAL A 474 -24.98 6.85 31.05
CA VAL A 474 -24.04 6.21 32.00
C VAL A 474 -23.07 5.30 31.24
N ALA A 475 -23.56 4.54 30.26
CA ALA A 475 -22.70 3.69 29.43
C ALA A 475 -21.67 4.53 28.64
N PHE A 476 -22.10 5.64 28.02
CA PHE A 476 -21.19 6.57 27.35
C PHE A 476 -20.17 7.19 28.30
N LEU A 477 -20.60 7.62 29.50
CA LEU A 477 -19.71 8.20 30.49
C LEU A 477 -18.64 7.20 30.93
N ILE A 478 -19.00 5.93 31.15
CA ILE A 478 -18.05 4.86 31.49
C ILE A 478 -17.02 4.69 30.36
N VAL A 479 -17.47 4.60 29.10
CA VAL A 479 -16.57 4.48 27.93
C VAL A 479 -15.63 5.69 27.82
N LEU A 480 -16.15 6.90 28.01
CA LEU A 480 -15.37 8.14 28.00
C LEU A 480 -14.32 8.16 29.11
N ILE A 481 -14.69 7.76 30.34
CA ILE A 481 -13.76 7.68 31.46
C ILE A 481 -12.64 6.68 31.16
N ILE A 482 -12.99 5.47 30.71
CA ILE A 482 -12.01 4.43 30.36
C ILE A 482 -11.08 4.93 29.25
N SER A 483 -11.65 5.50 28.18
CA SER A 483 -10.88 6.05 27.06
C SER A 483 -9.94 7.18 27.50
N THR A 484 -10.39 8.07 28.39
CA THR A 484 -9.60 9.19 28.92
C THR A 484 -8.48 8.71 29.82
N VAL A 485 -8.76 7.79 30.75
CA VAL A 485 -7.73 7.19 31.60
C VAL A 485 -6.68 6.48 30.75
N GLN A 486 -7.11 5.68 29.77
CA GLN A 486 -6.21 4.97 28.87
C GLN A 486 -5.38 5.92 28.00
N TRP A 487 -5.96 7.06 27.59
CA TRP A 487 -5.22 8.11 26.89
C TRP A 487 -4.03 8.63 27.71
N PHE A 488 -4.22 8.90 29.00
CA PHE A 488 -3.13 9.41 29.85
C PHE A 488 -2.12 8.32 30.26
N VAL A 489 -2.56 7.07 30.43
CA VAL A 489 -1.70 5.96 30.84
C VAL A 489 -0.79 5.50 29.69
N ASP A 490 -1.37 5.29 28.50
CA ASP A 490 -0.71 4.58 27.39
C ASP A 490 -0.82 5.34 26.05
N GLY A 491 -2.02 5.82 25.73
CA GLY A 491 -2.31 6.44 24.42
C GLY A 491 -1.40 7.62 24.08
N ARG A 492 -1.19 8.56 25.02
CA ARG A 492 -0.35 9.75 24.80
C ARG A 492 1.11 9.41 24.46
N LYS A 493 1.60 8.24 24.86
CA LYS A 493 2.98 7.82 24.67
C LYS A 493 3.15 6.91 23.45
N HIS A 494 2.19 6.03 23.19
CA HIS A 494 2.35 4.96 22.21
C HIS A 494 1.35 4.99 21.05
N TYR A 495 0.33 5.86 21.09
CA TYR A 495 -0.66 6.02 20.03
C TYR A 495 -0.36 7.26 19.18
N THR A 496 0.15 7.05 17.98
CA THR A 496 0.41 8.10 16.97
C THR A 496 -0.69 8.18 15.90
N GLY A 497 -1.73 7.34 16.02
CA GLY A 497 -2.73 7.08 14.99
C GLY A 497 -2.23 6.01 14.00
N PRO A 498 -3.07 5.59 13.03
CA PRO A 498 -2.64 4.65 12.01
C PRO A 498 -1.47 5.20 11.21
N ARG A 499 -0.44 4.37 11.10
CA ARG A 499 0.86 4.67 10.51
C ARG A 499 0.69 4.72 9.00
N VAL A 500 0.77 5.93 8.45
CA VAL A 500 0.93 6.10 7.01
C VAL A 500 2.43 6.11 6.80
N GLU A 501 2.99 5.04 6.24
CA GLU A 501 4.41 4.97 5.94
C GLU A 501 4.75 6.10 4.96
N GLU A 502 5.47 7.11 5.45
CA GLU A 502 5.97 8.19 4.62
C GLU A 502 7.20 7.70 3.86
N ALA A 503 7.13 7.71 2.54
CA ALA A 503 8.29 7.43 1.69
C ALA A 503 9.42 8.38 2.05
N THR A 504 10.61 7.84 2.29
CA THR A 504 11.83 8.59 2.53
C THR A 504 12.48 9.08 1.24
N ARG A 505 11.97 8.67 0.06
CA ARG A 505 12.20 9.32 -1.25
C ARG A 505 11.27 8.81 -2.35
N GLN A 506 11.37 9.41 -3.54
CA GLN A 506 10.74 8.86 -4.74
C GLN A 506 11.48 7.59 -5.21
N PRO A 507 10.77 6.52 -5.61
CA PRO A 507 11.39 5.32 -6.13
C PRO A 507 12.06 5.57 -7.47
N SER A 508 13.28 5.07 -7.65
CA SER A 508 14.04 5.20 -8.91
C SER A 508 13.72 4.07 -9.91
N ASN A 509 13.22 2.94 -9.41
CA ASN A 509 12.87 1.74 -10.18
C ASN A 509 11.63 1.05 -9.56
N PRO A 510 10.74 0.39 -10.33
CA PRO A 510 9.69 -0.47 -9.78
C PRO A 510 10.14 -1.56 -8.78
N ASN A 511 11.41 -1.98 -8.80
CA ASN A 511 11.95 -2.94 -7.82
C ASN A 511 12.52 -2.28 -6.54
N ASP A 512 12.48 -0.95 -6.46
CA ASP A 512 12.97 -0.18 -5.32
C ASP A 512 12.12 -0.45 -4.06
N PRO A 513 12.73 -0.76 -2.90
CA PRO A 513 11.99 -0.91 -1.65
C PRO A 513 11.09 0.29 -1.33
N GLU A 514 11.53 1.51 -1.66
CA GLU A 514 10.75 2.74 -1.46
C GLU A 514 9.57 2.85 -2.42
N ALA A 515 9.52 2.07 -3.51
CA ALA A 515 8.35 2.04 -4.41
C ALA A 515 7.10 1.48 -3.73
N ARG A 516 7.29 0.75 -2.62
CA ARG A 516 6.21 0.20 -1.78
C ARG A 516 5.55 1.28 -0.91
N LYS A 517 6.26 2.38 -0.63
CA LYS A 517 5.83 3.46 0.25
C LYS A 517 5.36 4.63 -0.62
N SER A 518 4.05 4.92 -0.65
CA SER A 518 3.52 6.04 -1.43
C SER A 518 2.92 7.12 -0.52
N GLY A 519 3.78 7.99 -0.01
CA GLY A 519 3.38 9.20 0.70
C GLY A 519 3.35 10.42 -0.22
N ALA A 520 2.31 11.26 -0.14
CA ALA A 520 2.25 12.57 -0.79
C ALA A 520 3.03 13.67 -0.03
N LEU A 521 3.85 13.27 0.94
CA LEU A 521 4.62 14.16 1.80
C LEU A 521 6.09 14.18 1.33
N PRO A 522 6.79 15.32 1.52
CA PRO A 522 8.20 15.40 1.17
C PRO A 522 9.02 14.42 2.02
N PRO A 523 10.06 13.81 1.42
CA PRO A 523 10.81 12.76 2.08
C PRO A 523 11.50 13.21 3.36
N ALA A 524 11.43 12.39 4.41
CA ALA A 524 12.01 12.69 5.72
C ALA A 524 13.53 12.39 5.76
N HIS A 525 14.30 13.25 6.43
CA HIS A 525 15.74 13.03 6.61
C HIS A 525 16.03 11.77 7.44
N VAL A 526 17.03 11.03 7.00
CA VAL A 526 17.53 9.84 7.67
C VAL A 526 18.26 10.22 8.97
N ARG A 527 17.98 9.52 10.07
CA ARG A 527 18.54 9.85 11.41
C ARG A 527 18.85 8.63 12.28
N TYR A 528 18.17 7.52 12.07
CA TYR A 528 18.32 6.34 12.89
C TYR A 528 19.33 5.39 12.26
N GLU A 529 20.39 5.12 13.01
CA GLU A 529 21.46 4.19 12.67
C GLU A 529 21.05 2.76 13.04
N CYS A 530 21.14 1.84 12.08
CA CYS A 530 20.88 0.44 12.37
C CYS A 530 21.98 -0.14 13.27
N PRO A 531 21.64 -0.87 14.36
CA PRO A 531 22.63 -1.43 15.28
C PRO A 531 23.51 -2.52 14.65
N ASP A 532 23.06 -3.18 13.59
CA ASP A 532 23.78 -4.30 12.95
C ASP A 532 24.71 -3.84 11.83
N CYS A 533 24.29 -2.89 10.99
CA CYS A 533 25.11 -2.39 9.87
C CYS A 533 25.80 -1.05 10.13
N GLY A 534 25.36 -0.27 11.12
CA GLY A 534 25.93 1.04 11.46
C GLY A 534 25.68 2.15 10.42
N ILE A 535 24.78 1.92 9.45
CA ILE A 535 24.40 2.92 8.45
C ILE A 535 23.00 3.46 8.77
N PRO A 536 22.79 4.79 8.80
CA PRO A 536 21.47 5.35 8.96
C PRO A 536 20.69 5.24 7.66
N VAL A 537 19.57 4.49 7.67
CA VAL A 537 18.66 4.31 6.51
C VAL A 537 17.25 4.83 6.80
N TYR A 538 16.84 4.89 8.08
CA TYR A 538 15.49 5.33 8.47
C TYR A 538 15.50 6.66 9.21
N CYS A 539 14.38 7.40 9.15
CA CYS A 539 14.24 8.69 9.85
C CYS A 539 14.01 8.55 11.36
N SER A 540 13.60 7.37 11.84
CA SER A 540 13.38 7.07 13.26
C SER A 540 13.52 5.58 13.56
N GLU A 541 13.76 5.26 14.84
CA GLU A 541 13.81 3.89 15.35
C GLU A 541 12.49 3.13 15.08
N GLU A 542 11.35 3.80 15.23
CA GLU A 542 10.04 3.18 15.02
C GLU A 542 9.85 2.75 13.56
N HIS A 543 10.26 3.59 12.60
CA HIS A 543 10.19 3.24 11.17
C HIS A 543 11.15 2.09 10.81
N PHE A 544 12.32 2.02 11.45
CA PHE A 544 13.23 0.89 11.27
C PHE A 544 12.61 -0.43 11.71
N PHE A 545 11.94 -0.46 12.86
CA PHE A 545 11.29 -1.67 13.36
C PHE A 545 10.08 -2.09 12.53
N ASP A 546 9.38 -1.12 11.93
CA ASP A 546 8.22 -1.39 11.08
C ASP A 546 8.64 -2.01 9.73
N ASP A 547 9.77 -1.60 9.18
CA ASP A 547 10.33 -2.10 7.91
C ASP A 547 11.49 -3.10 8.09
N TYR A 548 11.60 -3.69 9.28
CA TYR A 548 12.75 -4.51 9.69
C TYR A 548 12.99 -5.70 8.75
N GLU A 549 11.94 -6.37 8.28
CA GLU A 549 12.07 -7.51 7.35
C GLU A 549 12.69 -7.10 6.01
N ALA A 550 12.34 -5.93 5.47
CA ALA A 550 12.94 -5.42 4.25
C ALA A 550 14.38 -4.94 4.50
N HIS A 551 14.64 -4.33 5.66
CA HIS A 551 16.00 -3.95 6.04
C HIS A 551 16.93 -5.16 6.08
N LEU A 552 16.47 -6.32 6.56
CA LEU A 552 17.27 -7.56 6.60
C LEU A 552 17.74 -8.00 5.21
N GLU A 553 17.04 -7.66 4.12
CA GLU A 553 17.46 -8.00 2.75
C GLU A 553 18.73 -7.24 2.31
N ILE A 554 18.97 -6.05 2.87
CA ILE A 554 20.09 -5.17 2.50
C ILE A 554 21.10 -4.95 3.63
N CYS A 555 20.77 -5.31 4.87
CA CYS A 555 21.57 -5.03 6.07
C CYS A 555 22.98 -5.61 5.98
N ASP A 556 23.14 -6.84 5.47
CA ASP A 556 24.45 -7.46 5.30
C ASP A 556 25.32 -6.69 4.30
N THR A 557 24.75 -6.27 3.17
CA THR A 557 25.43 -5.45 2.16
C THR A 557 25.86 -4.11 2.75
N LEU A 558 24.98 -3.43 3.49
CA LEU A 558 25.27 -2.17 4.15
C LEU A 558 26.38 -2.32 5.21
N ARG A 559 26.38 -3.44 5.94
CA ARG A 559 27.45 -3.75 6.90
C ARG A 559 28.79 -3.92 6.19
N GLU A 560 28.83 -4.65 5.07
CA GLU A 560 30.06 -4.82 4.27
C GLU A 560 30.59 -3.47 3.77
N ILE A 561 29.72 -2.58 3.28
CA ILE A 561 30.09 -1.23 2.85
C ILE A 561 30.74 -0.46 4.01
N ASN A 562 30.09 -0.46 5.18
CA ASN A 562 30.59 0.25 6.34
C ASN A 562 31.95 -0.29 6.81
N GLU A 563 32.11 -1.61 6.82
CA GLU A 563 33.39 -2.26 7.13
C GLU A 563 34.49 -1.90 6.13
N ASP A 564 34.21 -1.94 4.82
CA ASP A 564 35.16 -1.65 3.76
C ASP A 564 35.59 -0.17 3.78
N ASP A 565 34.68 0.75 4.11
CA ASP A 565 34.98 2.19 4.27
C ASP A 565 35.81 2.47 5.51
N HIS A 566 35.50 1.82 6.64
CA HIS A 566 36.30 1.92 7.85
C HIS A 566 37.69 1.34 7.66
N ASP A 567 37.81 0.27 6.88
CA ASP A 567 39.09 -0.37 6.56
C ASP A 567 40.03 0.61 5.83
N LEU A 568 39.53 1.36 4.84
CA LEU A 568 40.31 2.42 4.17
C LEU A 568 40.80 3.52 5.11
N ARG A 569 40.05 3.79 6.18
CA ARG A 569 40.40 4.82 7.19
C ARG A 569 41.21 4.26 8.36
N SER A 570 41.42 2.95 8.42
CA SER A 570 42.09 2.28 9.54
C SER A 570 43.59 2.59 9.64
N GLY A 571 44.19 3.08 8.54
CA GLY A 571 45.63 3.30 8.44
C GLY A 571 46.45 2.02 8.30
N ARG A 572 45.81 0.85 8.05
CA ARG A 572 46.53 -0.39 7.77
C ARG A 572 47.31 -0.28 6.45
N PHE A 573 48.35 -1.10 6.34
CA PHE A 573 49.00 -1.32 5.06
C PHE A 573 48.12 -2.19 4.16
N PHE A 574 48.01 -1.81 2.88
CA PHE A 574 47.22 -2.52 1.86
C PHE A 574 48.15 -3.28 0.92
N PRO A 575 48.61 -4.50 1.27
CA PRO A 575 49.44 -5.31 0.38
C PRO A 575 48.75 -5.61 -0.96
N GLU A 576 47.42 -5.55 -1.02
CA GLU A 576 46.63 -5.71 -2.24
C GLU A 576 46.79 -4.56 -3.26
N PHE A 577 47.35 -3.41 -2.85
CA PHE A 577 47.69 -2.31 -3.75
C PHE A 577 49.13 -2.40 -4.29
N GLU A 578 49.91 -3.41 -3.88
CA GLU A 578 51.20 -3.70 -4.50
C GLU A 578 50.98 -4.46 -5.82
N TYR A 579 51.00 -3.71 -6.93
CA TYR A 579 50.73 -4.28 -8.24
C TYR A 579 51.96 -4.95 -8.88
N PRO A 580 51.79 -6.10 -9.56
CA PRO A 580 52.89 -6.76 -10.25
C PRO A 580 53.35 -5.97 -11.48
N GLY A 581 54.65 -6.08 -11.77
CA GLY A 581 55.27 -5.44 -12.92
C GLY A 581 55.01 -6.15 -14.25
N ALA A 582 55.90 -5.91 -15.22
CA ALA A 582 55.93 -6.63 -16.48
C ALA A 582 56.21 -8.13 -16.24
N GLN A 583 55.48 -8.98 -16.95
CA GLN A 583 55.65 -10.43 -16.89
C GLN A 583 56.57 -10.97 -17.98
N MET A 584 57.03 -12.20 -17.78
CA MET A 584 57.72 -12.96 -18.82
C MET A 584 56.83 -13.06 -20.06
N GLU A 585 57.42 -12.87 -21.23
CA GLU A 585 56.67 -12.81 -22.50
C GLU A 585 55.98 -14.14 -22.87
N GLU A 586 56.44 -15.25 -22.29
CA GLU A 586 55.85 -16.57 -22.43
C GLU A 586 54.69 -16.86 -21.47
N ALA A 587 54.49 -16.03 -20.43
CA ALA A 587 53.42 -16.22 -19.46
C ALA A 587 52.05 -15.89 -20.08
N LEU A 588 51.12 -16.86 -20.04
CA LEU A 588 49.76 -16.67 -20.53
C LEU A 588 48.86 -16.12 -19.43
N VAL A 589 48.14 -15.04 -19.72
CA VAL A 589 47.15 -14.44 -18.82
C VAL A 589 45.81 -15.19 -18.94
N ASN A 590 45.24 -15.60 -17.81
CA ASN A 590 43.94 -16.26 -17.76
C ASN A 590 42.85 -15.27 -17.30
N MET A 591 41.98 -14.88 -18.22
CA MET A 591 40.92 -13.88 -17.97
C MET A 591 39.54 -14.51 -17.67
N THR A 592 39.49 -15.72 -17.13
CA THR A 592 38.20 -16.42 -16.88
C THR A 592 37.38 -15.79 -15.75
N ASN A 593 38.04 -15.45 -14.65
CA ASN A 593 37.51 -14.75 -13.48
C ASN A 593 38.64 -13.98 -12.75
N TRP A 594 38.31 -13.25 -11.67
CA TRP A 594 39.27 -12.50 -10.86
C TRP A 594 40.40 -13.38 -10.31
N ASP A 595 40.10 -14.53 -9.72
CA ASP A 595 41.10 -15.40 -9.09
C ASP A 595 42.15 -15.91 -10.08
N THR A 596 41.70 -16.42 -11.24
CA THR A 596 42.61 -16.91 -12.27
C THR A 596 43.44 -15.78 -12.88
N PHE A 597 42.84 -14.59 -12.98
CA PHE A 597 43.51 -13.41 -13.52
C PHE A 597 44.63 -12.97 -12.57
N LEU A 598 44.31 -12.74 -11.30
CA LEU A 598 45.26 -12.32 -10.28
C LEU A 598 46.41 -13.34 -10.14
N TYR A 599 46.08 -14.63 -10.12
CA TYR A 599 47.09 -15.69 -10.10
C TYR A 599 48.00 -15.66 -11.34
N SER A 600 47.41 -15.62 -12.54
CA SER A 600 48.20 -15.61 -13.78
C SER A 600 49.01 -14.33 -13.96
N ARG A 601 48.61 -13.22 -13.31
CA ARG A 601 49.32 -11.93 -13.29
C ARG A 601 50.33 -11.81 -12.15
N GLU A 602 50.58 -12.87 -11.39
CA GLU A 602 51.53 -12.89 -10.27
C GLU A 602 51.21 -11.86 -9.18
N PHE A 603 49.93 -11.54 -8.99
CA PHE A 603 49.51 -10.80 -7.80
C PHE A 603 49.81 -11.63 -6.55
N ARG A 604 50.13 -10.94 -5.46
CA ARG A 604 50.21 -11.58 -4.15
C ARG A 604 48.88 -12.27 -3.85
N ALA A 605 48.93 -13.51 -3.35
CA ALA A 605 47.73 -14.27 -3.05
C ALA A 605 46.82 -13.51 -2.06
N ILE A 606 45.60 -13.21 -2.50
CA ILE A 606 44.56 -12.56 -1.70
C ILE A 606 43.58 -13.66 -1.26
N ASN A 607 43.58 -13.98 0.03
CA ASN A 607 42.73 -15.05 0.59
C ASN A 607 41.52 -14.51 1.38
N GLU A 608 41.44 -13.19 1.57
CA GLU A 608 40.36 -12.54 2.31
C GLU A 608 39.47 -11.74 1.35
N ASP A 609 38.15 -11.95 1.46
CA ASP A 609 37.17 -11.31 0.59
C ASP A 609 37.23 -9.78 0.67
N ARG A 610 37.43 -9.23 1.87
CA ARG A 610 37.58 -7.78 2.10
C ARG A 610 38.73 -7.18 1.28
N SER A 611 39.91 -7.80 1.36
CA SER A 611 41.10 -7.37 0.61
C SER A 611 40.88 -7.50 -0.91
N LEU A 612 40.13 -8.53 -1.35
CA LEU A 612 39.77 -8.70 -2.76
C LEU A 612 38.80 -7.61 -3.23
N ARG A 613 37.82 -7.21 -2.42
CA ARG A 613 36.90 -6.09 -2.73
C ARG A 613 37.67 -4.78 -2.93
N GLN A 614 38.65 -4.47 -2.08
CA GLN A 614 39.50 -3.29 -2.24
C GLN A 614 40.33 -3.32 -3.52
N ALA A 615 40.99 -4.45 -3.82
CA ALA A 615 41.79 -4.62 -5.03
C ALA A 615 40.93 -4.45 -6.30
N THR A 616 39.78 -5.13 -6.36
CA THR A 616 38.91 -5.14 -7.54
C THR A 616 38.22 -3.80 -7.79
N ARG A 617 38.00 -2.97 -6.76
CA ARG A 617 37.43 -1.60 -6.90
C ARG A 617 38.26 -0.69 -7.79
N LEU A 618 39.59 -0.79 -7.73
CA LEU A 618 40.50 0.01 -8.57
C LEU A 618 40.80 -0.72 -9.89
N LEU A 619 41.08 -2.03 -9.83
CA LEU A 619 41.49 -2.81 -11.00
C LEU A 619 40.37 -3.00 -12.03
N THR A 620 39.09 -2.91 -11.64
CA THR A 620 37.96 -3.14 -12.54
C THR A 620 38.02 -2.28 -13.80
N TYR A 621 38.51 -1.03 -13.72
CA TYR A 621 38.56 -0.11 -14.87
C TYR A 621 39.52 -0.59 -15.97
N PRO A 622 40.84 -0.70 -15.72
CA PRO A 622 41.78 -1.17 -16.75
C PRO A 622 41.54 -2.64 -17.13
N VAL A 623 41.15 -3.50 -16.18
CA VAL A 623 40.96 -4.93 -16.47
C VAL A 623 39.71 -5.16 -17.31
N THR A 624 38.64 -4.38 -17.15
CA THR A 624 37.46 -4.45 -18.04
C THR A 624 37.85 -4.14 -19.47
N VAL A 625 38.60 -3.06 -19.69
CA VAL A 625 39.11 -2.67 -21.02
C VAL A 625 40.01 -3.78 -21.59
N GLY A 626 40.98 -4.26 -20.81
CA GLY A 626 41.87 -5.35 -21.18
C GLY A 626 41.10 -6.63 -21.54
N SER A 627 40.09 -7.00 -20.76
CA SER A 627 39.30 -8.22 -20.97
C SER A 627 38.53 -8.24 -22.29
N VAL A 628 38.12 -7.08 -22.81
CA VAL A 628 37.46 -6.96 -24.11
C VAL A 628 38.48 -6.98 -25.25
N LEU A 629 39.62 -6.31 -25.06
CA LEU A 629 40.63 -6.09 -26.10
C LEU A 629 41.69 -7.20 -26.22
N HIS A 630 41.87 -8.04 -25.19
CA HIS A 630 42.89 -9.09 -25.18
C HIS A 630 42.53 -10.27 -26.09
N GLU A 631 43.54 -10.99 -26.61
CA GLU A 631 43.30 -12.13 -27.52
C GLU A 631 42.62 -13.30 -26.80
N LEU A 632 43.00 -13.54 -25.54
CA LEU A 632 42.41 -14.53 -24.63
C LEU A 632 41.16 -14.00 -23.90
N SER A 633 40.45 -13.06 -24.51
CA SER A 633 39.21 -12.50 -23.96
C SER A 633 38.21 -13.60 -23.57
N PRO A 634 37.54 -13.47 -22.40
CA PRO A 634 36.51 -14.43 -22.01
C PRO A 634 35.25 -14.34 -22.89
N TYR A 635 35.12 -13.29 -23.72
CA TYR A 635 33.99 -13.05 -24.61
C TYR A 635 34.22 -13.68 -25.99
N ASN A 636 33.37 -14.66 -26.34
CA ASN A 636 33.46 -15.45 -27.58
C ASN A 636 32.08 -15.64 -28.25
N ILE A 637 32.07 -16.19 -29.47
CA ILE A 637 30.85 -16.47 -30.29
C ILE A 637 30.25 -17.86 -30.02
N ARG A 638 30.86 -18.68 -29.15
CA ARG A 638 30.36 -20.04 -28.90
C ARG A 638 28.97 -19.96 -28.24
N LYS A 639 28.23 -21.07 -28.24
CA LYS A 639 26.89 -21.13 -27.62
C LYS A 639 26.98 -20.73 -26.13
N GLY A 640 26.33 -19.62 -25.76
CA GLY A 640 26.41 -19.01 -24.41
C GLY A 640 27.47 -17.92 -24.26
N GLY A 641 28.22 -17.61 -25.33
CA GLY A 641 29.11 -16.46 -25.42
C GLY A 641 28.35 -15.20 -25.88
N ARG A 642 28.85 -14.03 -25.47
CA ARG A 642 28.19 -12.72 -25.66
C ARG A 642 28.71 -11.92 -26.85
N LEU A 643 29.76 -12.40 -27.53
CA LEU A 643 30.37 -11.68 -28.65
C LEU A 643 29.55 -11.90 -29.91
N THR A 644 29.11 -10.82 -30.57
CA THR A 644 28.35 -10.93 -31.82
C THR A 644 29.27 -11.16 -33.02
N THR A 645 28.70 -11.51 -34.17
CA THR A 645 29.46 -11.65 -35.42
C THR A 645 30.10 -10.34 -35.86
N GLU A 646 29.40 -9.21 -35.72
CA GLU A 646 29.95 -7.88 -35.96
C GLU A 646 31.00 -7.49 -34.90
N GLY A 647 30.79 -7.91 -33.65
CA GLY A 647 31.75 -7.85 -32.55
C GLY A 647 33.09 -8.48 -32.91
N LEU A 648 33.07 -9.72 -33.40
CA LEU A 648 34.27 -10.41 -33.84
C LEU A 648 34.97 -9.63 -34.96
N LYS A 649 34.24 -9.17 -35.98
CA LYS A 649 34.85 -8.39 -37.08
C LYS A 649 35.51 -7.11 -36.60
N SER A 650 34.89 -6.39 -35.66
CA SER A 650 35.40 -5.13 -35.14
C SER A 650 36.59 -5.33 -34.21
N LEU A 651 36.47 -6.24 -33.24
CA LEU A 651 37.49 -6.45 -32.22
C LEU A 651 38.68 -7.28 -32.72
N SER A 652 38.52 -8.13 -33.75
CA SER A 652 39.65 -8.90 -34.31
C SER A 652 40.73 -7.99 -34.91
N ALA A 653 40.33 -6.86 -35.50
CA ALA A 653 41.26 -5.87 -36.05
C ALA A 653 42.15 -5.27 -34.93
N LEU A 654 41.53 -4.78 -33.86
CA LEU A 654 42.24 -4.28 -32.67
C LEU A 654 43.09 -5.37 -32.00
N ARG A 655 42.52 -6.57 -31.78
CA ARG A 655 43.22 -7.70 -31.16
C ARG A 655 44.47 -8.09 -31.94
N TYR A 656 44.42 -8.06 -33.27
CA TYR A 656 45.58 -8.34 -34.12
C TYR A 656 46.69 -7.29 -33.94
N THR A 657 46.31 -6.01 -33.94
CA THR A 657 47.25 -4.89 -33.70
C THR A 657 47.86 -4.95 -32.29
N LEU A 658 47.05 -5.33 -31.31
CA LEU A 658 47.43 -5.41 -29.90
C LEU A 658 48.35 -6.62 -29.58
N HIS A 659 48.41 -7.63 -30.46
CA HIS A 659 49.27 -8.81 -30.32
C HIS A 659 50.12 -9.00 -31.58
N PRO A 660 51.09 -8.11 -31.84
CA PRO A 660 51.92 -8.21 -33.02
C PRO A 660 52.71 -9.54 -33.03
N PRO A 661 52.87 -10.19 -34.21
CA PRO A 661 53.50 -11.51 -34.30
C PRO A 661 54.95 -11.50 -33.82
N ARG A 662 55.40 -12.65 -33.29
CA ARG A 662 56.75 -12.83 -32.70
C ARG A 662 57.92 -12.73 -33.70
N THR A 663 57.64 -12.83 -34.99
CA THR A 663 58.66 -12.93 -36.04
C THR A 663 59.24 -11.57 -36.44
N GLY A 664 60.57 -11.42 -36.32
CA GLY A 664 61.33 -10.34 -36.95
C GLY A 664 61.78 -9.19 -36.04
N ALA A 665 61.40 -9.17 -34.76
CA ALA A 665 61.87 -8.17 -33.79
C ALA A 665 63.15 -8.64 -33.04
N GLY A 666 64.17 -9.07 -33.78
CA GLY A 666 65.48 -9.44 -33.22
C GLY A 666 66.36 -8.22 -32.95
N LEU A 667 67.41 -8.38 -32.14
CA LEU A 667 68.41 -7.35 -31.85
C LEU A 667 69.26 -6.95 -33.09
N ASP A 668 69.15 -7.70 -34.19
CA ASP A 668 69.89 -7.47 -35.43
C ASP A 668 69.27 -6.38 -36.31
N ILE A 669 70.12 -5.51 -36.88
CA ILE A 669 69.76 -4.38 -37.76
C ILE A 669 68.87 -4.79 -38.95
N LYS A 670 68.93 -6.06 -39.39
CA LYS A 670 68.10 -6.60 -40.48
C LYS A 670 66.62 -6.82 -40.10
N GLY A 671 66.25 -6.73 -38.83
CA GLY A 671 64.90 -6.91 -38.29
C GLY A 671 64.17 -5.63 -37.85
N LEU A 672 64.77 -4.45 -38.03
CA LEU A 672 64.17 -3.18 -37.60
C LEU A 672 62.83 -2.93 -38.32
N ARG A 673 61.72 -3.02 -37.57
CA ARG A 673 60.40 -2.54 -38.00
C ARG A 673 60.07 -1.25 -37.26
N PRO A 674 59.39 -0.27 -37.90
CA PRO A 674 58.86 0.88 -37.20
C PRO A 674 57.90 0.40 -36.11
N ASN A 675 57.99 0.99 -34.92
CA ASN A 675 56.98 0.74 -33.89
C ASN A 675 55.61 1.18 -34.43
N PRO A 676 54.56 0.36 -34.24
CA PRO A 676 53.21 0.78 -34.60
C PRO A 676 52.81 2.04 -33.83
N PRO A 677 51.89 2.87 -34.38
CA PRO A 677 51.37 4.00 -33.64
C PRO A 677 50.70 3.53 -32.33
N PRO A 678 50.70 4.37 -31.28
CA PRO A 678 50.09 4.00 -30.02
C PRO A 678 48.58 3.78 -30.18
N THR A 679 48.06 2.73 -29.55
CA THR A 679 46.62 2.49 -29.48
C THR A 679 45.97 3.56 -28.60
N ARG A 680 45.01 4.31 -29.15
CA ARG A 680 44.30 5.38 -28.44
C ARG A 680 43.04 4.82 -27.81
N ILE A 681 42.88 5.01 -26.50
CA ILE A 681 41.66 4.64 -25.78
C ILE A 681 41.02 5.93 -25.26
N PHE A 682 39.89 6.27 -25.85
CA PHE A 682 39.12 7.46 -25.50
C PHE A 682 38.13 7.11 -24.39
N ILE A 683 38.35 7.66 -23.21
CA ILE A 683 37.49 7.47 -22.04
C ILE A 683 36.62 8.73 -21.93
N LEU A 684 35.34 8.61 -22.27
CA LEU A 684 34.42 9.74 -22.33
C LEU A 684 33.54 9.79 -21.09
N GLY A 685 33.19 11.00 -20.66
CA GLY A 685 32.46 11.22 -19.41
C GLY A 685 33.32 10.90 -18.20
N ALA A 686 34.63 11.17 -18.30
CA ALA A 686 35.57 10.72 -17.29
C ALA A 686 35.34 11.39 -15.93
N ARG A 687 35.19 10.57 -14.87
CA ARG A 687 34.97 10.95 -13.47
C ARG A 687 36.03 10.30 -12.59
N ALA A 688 35.64 9.33 -11.74
CA ALA A 688 36.50 8.64 -10.79
C ALA A 688 37.65 7.85 -11.46
N GLU A 689 37.50 7.42 -12.70
CA GLU A 689 38.52 6.70 -13.44
C GLU A 689 39.73 7.56 -13.81
N SER A 690 39.53 8.89 -13.91
CA SER A 690 40.60 9.85 -14.17
C SER A 690 41.47 10.10 -12.94
N SER A 691 40.92 9.87 -11.73
CA SER A 691 41.58 10.06 -10.44
C SER A 691 42.28 8.80 -9.93
N LEU A 692 42.20 7.68 -10.66
CA LEU A 692 42.87 6.44 -10.28
C LEU A 692 44.40 6.62 -10.21
N PRO A 693 45.08 5.91 -9.30
CA PRO A 693 46.53 5.86 -9.28
C PRO A 693 47.09 5.37 -10.63
N ARG A 694 48.18 5.97 -11.10
CA ARG A 694 48.74 5.68 -12.43
C ARG A 694 49.21 4.22 -12.54
N GLU A 695 49.68 3.65 -11.43
CA GLU A 695 50.08 2.24 -11.33
C GLU A 695 48.94 1.27 -11.67
N VAL A 696 47.69 1.66 -11.40
CA VAL A 696 46.49 0.89 -11.77
C VAL A 696 46.33 0.87 -13.30
N TRP A 697 46.44 2.03 -13.96
CA TRP A 697 46.36 2.11 -15.43
C TRP A 697 47.53 1.42 -16.13
N ILE A 698 48.73 1.46 -15.55
CA ILE A 698 49.91 0.75 -16.08
C ILE A 698 49.65 -0.77 -16.18
N GLN A 699 48.80 -1.35 -15.32
CA GLN A 699 48.43 -2.77 -15.44
C GLN A 699 47.82 -3.11 -16.80
N LEU A 700 47.16 -2.17 -17.47
CA LEU A 700 46.69 -2.36 -18.84
C LEU A 700 47.86 -2.55 -19.80
N SER A 701 48.93 -1.76 -19.70
CA SER A 701 50.12 -1.92 -20.56
C SER A 701 50.85 -3.24 -20.32
N HIS A 702 50.86 -3.74 -19.08
CA HIS A 702 51.43 -5.04 -18.76
C HIS A 702 50.68 -6.23 -19.39
N LEU A 703 49.42 -6.05 -19.78
CA LEU A 703 48.67 -7.05 -20.56
C LEU A 703 49.09 -7.09 -22.04
N PHE A 704 49.78 -6.05 -22.54
CA PHE A 704 50.19 -5.92 -23.94
C PHE A 704 51.64 -5.40 -24.04
N PRO A 705 52.65 -6.24 -23.73
CA PRO A 705 54.03 -5.81 -23.51
C PRO A 705 54.76 -5.27 -24.75
N ARG A 706 54.15 -5.31 -25.95
CA ARG A 706 54.74 -4.84 -27.22
C ARG A 706 54.05 -3.60 -27.80
N VAL A 707 53.11 -3.02 -27.08
CA VAL A 707 52.24 -1.97 -27.59
C VAL A 707 52.32 -0.75 -26.69
N ALA A 708 52.32 0.44 -27.29
CA ALA A 708 52.17 1.69 -26.57
C ALA A 708 50.70 2.11 -26.55
N PHE A 709 50.23 2.59 -25.40
CA PHE A 709 48.89 3.13 -25.21
C PHE A 709 48.91 4.64 -25.04
N HIS A 710 47.89 5.29 -25.59
CA HIS A 710 47.52 6.66 -25.29
C HIS A 710 46.11 6.68 -24.71
N LEU A 711 46.00 6.85 -23.38
CA LEU A 711 44.71 7.01 -22.71
C LEU A 711 44.30 8.48 -22.78
N ILE A 712 43.07 8.74 -23.22
CA ILE A 712 42.56 10.08 -23.44
C ILE A 712 41.28 10.23 -22.61
N PHE A 713 41.36 10.90 -21.47
CA PHE A 713 40.22 11.23 -20.63
C PHE A 713 39.54 12.50 -21.14
N ILE A 714 38.23 12.43 -21.37
CA ILE A 714 37.45 13.54 -21.90
C ILE A 714 36.19 13.70 -21.04
N GLY A 715 36.01 14.88 -20.46
CA GLY A 715 34.78 15.25 -19.76
C GLY A 715 34.97 16.45 -18.85
N PRO A 716 33.90 17.22 -18.58
CA PRO A 716 33.97 18.38 -17.69
C PRO A 716 34.36 17.99 -16.24
N GLU A 717 34.06 16.76 -15.83
CA GLU A 717 34.36 16.25 -14.48
C GLU A 717 35.71 15.53 -14.37
N ALA A 718 36.49 15.43 -15.45
CA ALA A 718 37.74 14.67 -15.49
C ALA A 718 38.86 15.22 -14.58
N MET A 719 38.67 16.43 -14.05
CA MET A 719 39.57 17.08 -13.09
C MET A 719 38.82 17.55 -11.82
N ALA A 720 37.56 17.11 -11.62
CA ALA A 720 36.79 17.48 -10.45
C ALA A 720 37.52 17.08 -9.15
N ASN A 721 37.60 17.99 -8.19
CA ASN A 721 38.30 17.82 -6.90
C ASN A 721 39.82 17.55 -6.99
N ARG A 722 40.46 17.89 -8.12
CA ARG A 722 41.91 17.66 -8.35
C ARG A 722 42.72 18.94 -8.59
N ASP A 723 42.14 20.10 -8.28
CA ASP A 723 42.74 21.42 -8.51
C ASP A 723 44.11 21.60 -7.83
N ALA A 724 44.36 20.86 -6.74
CA ALA A 724 45.62 20.88 -6.00
C ALA A 724 46.71 19.96 -6.59
N GLU A 725 46.36 18.97 -7.41
CA GLU A 725 47.32 18.02 -8.01
C GLU A 725 47.99 18.64 -9.23
N PHE A 726 47.19 19.29 -10.10
CA PHE A 726 47.66 20.01 -11.28
C PHE A 726 46.86 21.29 -11.48
N PRO A 727 47.50 22.48 -11.56
CA PRO A 727 46.81 23.67 -12.03
C PRO A 727 46.41 23.50 -13.50
N LEU A 728 45.18 23.88 -13.85
CA LEU A 728 44.73 23.82 -15.25
C LEU A 728 45.64 24.70 -16.12
N PRO A 729 46.25 24.15 -17.18
CA PRO A 729 47.19 24.90 -18.02
C PRO A 729 46.46 26.00 -18.79
N GLU A 730 47.13 27.14 -18.97
CA GLU A 730 46.60 28.23 -19.80
C GLU A 730 46.39 27.76 -21.25
N ARG A 731 45.25 28.16 -21.84
CA ARG A 731 44.92 27.83 -23.24
C ARG A 731 45.83 28.63 -24.18
N THR A 732 46.78 27.95 -24.80
CA THR A 732 47.75 28.53 -25.76
C THR A 732 47.44 28.07 -27.19
N PRO A 733 47.96 28.72 -28.25
CA PRO A 733 47.78 28.24 -29.63
C PRO A 733 48.25 26.79 -29.86
N SER A 734 49.25 26.33 -29.09
CA SER A 734 49.74 24.95 -29.10
C SER A 734 48.91 23.98 -28.23
N ASN A 735 48.09 24.49 -27.31
CA ASN A 735 47.19 23.71 -26.45
C ASN A 735 45.82 24.43 -26.32
N PRO A 736 45.04 24.48 -27.40
CA PRO A 736 43.83 25.33 -27.47
C PRO A 736 42.74 24.89 -26.48
N PHE A 737 42.74 23.63 -26.05
CA PHE A 737 41.76 23.07 -25.12
C PHE A 737 42.27 22.91 -23.70
N GLY A 738 43.49 23.38 -23.38
CA GLY A 738 44.05 23.30 -22.02
C GLY A 738 44.24 21.86 -21.55
N ALA A 739 44.64 20.96 -22.44
CA ALA A 739 44.86 19.54 -22.13
C ALA A 739 46.04 19.36 -21.17
N ILE A 740 45.87 18.49 -20.17
CA ILE A 740 46.95 18.05 -19.29
C ILE A 740 47.53 16.78 -19.91
N VAL A 741 48.82 16.81 -20.26
CA VAL A 741 49.50 15.68 -20.93
C VAL A 741 50.59 15.13 -20.03
N GLU A 742 50.41 13.87 -19.62
CA GLU A 742 51.38 13.11 -18.83
C GLU A 742 52.09 12.11 -19.77
N ASP A 743 53.30 12.45 -20.21
CA ASP A 743 54.07 11.70 -21.22
C ASP A 743 55.17 10.79 -20.65
N ARG A 744 55.40 10.80 -19.32
CA ARG A 744 56.45 10.04 -18.62
C ARG A 744 55.92 9.07 -17.56
N ILE A 745 54.74 8.49 -17.77
CA ILE A 745 54.16 7.51 -16.83
C ILE A 745 54.85 6.15 -16.98
N SER A 746 54.97 5.66 -18.22
CA SER A 746 55.80 4.51 -18.56
C SER A 746 56.30 4.65 -20.01
N HIS A 747 57.28 3.85 -20.41
CA HIS A 747 57.74 3.81 -21.80
C HIS A 747 56.67 3.35 -22.81
N GLN A 748 55.54 2.82 -22.32
CA GLN A 748 54.42 2.28 -23.11
C GLN A 748 53.10 3.00 -22.83
N MET A 749 53.06 4.03 -21.99
CA MET A 749 51.79 4.67 -21.61
C MET A 749 51.92 6.19 -21.53
N LYS A 750 51.04 6.84 -22.29
CA LYS A 750 50.79 8.28 -22.25
C LYS A 750 49.35 8.52 -21.81
N ILE A 751 49.13 9.49 -20.92
CA ILE A 751 47.79 9.91 -20.51
C ILE A 751 47.58 11.36 -20.93
N SER A 752 46.39 11.69 -21.42
CA SER A 752 45.98 13.07 -21.72
C SER A 752 44.57 13.32 -21.23
N THR A 753 44.36 14.42 -20.51
CA THR A 753 43.07 14.76 -19.90
C THR A 753 42.56 16.08 -20.46
N PHE A 754 41.31 16.07 -20.92
CA PHE A 754 40.61 17.20 -21.52
C PHE A 754 39.35 17.53 -20.72
N VAL A 755 39.30 18.74 -20.16
CA VAL A 755 38.13 19.27 -19.42
C VAL A 755 37.18 19.96 -20.40
N GLU A 756 36.62 19.19 -21.33
CA GLU A 756 35.73 19.66 -22.39
C GLU A 756 34.84 18.51 -22.86
N TYR A 757 33.71 18.79 -23.49
CA TYR A 757 32.85 17.75 -24.06
C TYR A 757 33.43 17.15 -25.36
N TYR A 758 33.18 15.85 -25.58
CA TYR A 758 33.68 15.14 -26.77
C TYR A 758 33.21 15.76 -28.08
N HIS A 759 31.94 16.15 -28.19
CA HIS A 759 31.38 16.71 -29.41
C HIS A 759 32.10 18.00 -29.84
N THR A 760 32.58 18.81 -28.89
CA THR A 760 33.40 20.01 -29.15
C THR A 760 34.76 19.64 -29.74
N LEU A 761 35.46 18.66 -29.14
CA LEU A 761 36.77 18.20 -29.59
C LEU A 761 36.71 17.50 -30.96
N HIS A 762 35.64 16.74 -31.21
CA HIS A 762 35.40 16.05 -32.46
C HIS A 762 35.13 17.04 -33.60
N LYS A 763 34.26 18.04 -33.39
CA LYS A 763 33.98 19.11 -34.36
C LYS A 763 35.21 19.96 -34.70
N ALA A 764 36.12 20.13 -33.74
CA ALA A 764 37.39 20.80 -33.96
C ALA A 764 38.42 19.96 -34.75
N GLY A 765 38.14 18.68 -35.01
CA GLY A 765 39.00 17.78 -35.77
C GLY A 765 40.28 17.37 -35.02
N LEU A 766 40.34 17.53 -33.69
CA LEU A 766 41.56 17.35 -32.90
C LEU A 766 42.16 15.93 -33.01
N PHE A 767 41.30 14.91 -33.06
CA PHE A 767 41.70 13.50 -33.06
C PHE A 767 41.56 12.82 -34.42
N TYR A 768 41.11 13.54 -35.46
CA TYR A 768 40.93 13.00 -36.81
C TYR A 768 42.29 12.76 -37.49
N PRO A 769 42.48 11.65 -38.24
CA PRO A 769 41.52 10.58 -38.54
C PRO A 769 41.37 9.54 -37.41
N TYR A 770 40.19 8.91 -37.33
CA TYR A 770 39.95 7.75 -36.48
C TYR A 770 40.28 6.46 -37.23
N ASP A 771 40.98 5.55 -36.58
CA ASP A 771 41.41 4.26 -37.12
C ASP A 771 40.84 3.11 -36.27
N PRO A 772 39.90 2.31 -36.82
CA PRO A 772 39.35 1.13 -36.13
C PRO A 772 40.38 0.04 -35.74
N TYR A 773 41.62 0.10 -36.22
CA TYR A 773 42.72 -0.80 -35.83
C TYR A 773 43.51 -0.31 -34.61
N PHE A 774 43.42 0.97 -34.27
CA PHE A 774 44.20 1.59 -33.20
C PHE A 774 43.37 2.38 -32.19
N ASP A 775 42.10 2.63 -32.48
CA ASP A 775 41.22 3.41 -31.61
C ASP A 775 40.14 2.56 -30.96
N CYS A 776 39.76 2.94 -29.74
CA CYS A 776 38.60 2.39 -29.04
C CYS A 776 38.01 3.44 -28.10
N PHE A 777 36.69 3.46 -27.97
CA PHE A 777 35.98 4.30 -27.00
C PHE A 777 35.54 3.47 -25.79
N MET A 778 35.65 4.04 -24.60
CA MET A 778 35.19 3.48 -23.34
C MET A 778 34.28 4.48 -22.61
N LEU A 779 33.14 3.99 -22.17
CA LEU A 779 32.12 4.73 -21.42
C LEU A 779 31.91 4.03 -20.07
N PHE A 780 32.42 4.62 -19.00
CA PHE A 780 32.20 4.13 -17.64
C PHE A 780 30.90 4.73 -17.08
N HIS A 781 29.90 3.87 -16.87
CA HIS A 781 28.58 4.24 -16.30
C HIS A 781 27.98 5.52 -16.91
N PRO A 782 27.86 5.63 -18.24
CA PRO A 782 27.60 6.91 -18.90
C PRO A 782 26.21 7.51 -18.62
N GLY A 783 25.24 6.72 -18.16
CA GLY A 783 23.89 7.22 -17.89
C GLY A 783 23.15 7.68 -19.15
N LEU A 784 23.39 7.03 -20.30
CA LEU A 784 22.88 7.45 -21.62
C LEU A 784 21.36 7.65 -21.64
N GLY A 785 20.62 6.74 -21.00
CA GLY A 785 19.16 6.78 -20.90
C GLY A 785 18.63 7.39 -19.60
N HIS A 786 19.51 7.93 -18.74
CA HIS A 786 19.08 8.55 -17.49
C HIS A 786 18.42 9.91 -17.76
N PRO A 787 17.22 10.21 -17.22
CA PRO A 787 16.50 11.45 -17.55
C PRO A 787 17.29 12.74 -17.31
N ALA A 788 18.16 12.76 -16.29
CA ALA A 788 18.98 13.92 -15.96
C ALA A 788 20.16 14.11 -16.92
N GLU A 789 20.79 13.04 -17.43
CA GLU A 789 22.05 13.11 -18.19
C GLU A 789 21.87 12.87 -19.70
N SER A 790 20.77 12.22 -20.11
CA SER A 790 20.53 11.81 -21.51
C SER A 790 20.59 12.95 -22.53
N HIS A 791 20.27 14.17 -22.10
CA HIS A 791 20.32 15.35 -22.95
C HIS A 791 21.75 15.75 -23.34
N GLU A 792 22.75 15.51 -22.48
CA GLU A 792 24.16 15.79 -22.76
C GLU A 792 24.75 14.81 -23.78
N TRP A 793 24.25 13.58 -23.78
CA TRP A 793 24.68 12.51 -24.69
C TRP A 793 24.02 12.56 -26.06
N ALA A 794 22.88 13.25 -26.19
CA ALA A 794 22.10 13.30 -27.42
C ALA A 794 22.90 13.88 -28.61
N GLU A 795 23.76 14.89 -28.36
CA GLU A 795 24.63 15.46 -29.39
C GLU A 795 25.89 14.61 -29.64
N THR A 796 26.37 13.93 -28.60
CA THR A 796 27.61 13.13 -28.63
C THR A 796 27.43 11.80 -29.36
N LEU A 797 26.29 11.14 -29.18
CA LEU A 797 26.04 9.79 -29.72
C LEU A 797 26.17 9.71 -31.26
N PRO A 798 25.55 10.59 -32.07
CA PRO A 798 25.69 10.52 -33.54
C PRO A 798 27.15 10.66 -34.01
N LEU A 799 27.91 11.58 -33.40
CA LEU A 799 29.32 11.80 -33.72
C LEU A 799 30.20 10.60 -33.33
N LEU A 800 29.84 9.88 -32.26
CA LEU A 800 30.52 8.63 -31.91
C LEU A 800 30.25 7.53 -32.94
N LEU A 801 29.02 7.42 -33.43
CA LEU A 801 28.66 6.42 -34.44
C LEU A 801 29.36 6.70 -35.78
N GLU A 802 29.58 7.97 -36.13
CA GLU A 802 30.32 8.38 -37.33
C GLU A 802 31.75 7.83 -37.36
N THR A 803 32.40 7.69 -36.20
CA THR A 803 33.78 7.18 -36.11
C THR A 803 33.92 5.72 -36.56
N LYS A 804 32.84 4.92 -36.49
CA LYS A 804 32.83 3.47 -36.76
C LYS A 804 33.80 2.64 -35.89
N VAL A 805 34.39 3.26 -34.88
CA VAL A 805 35.27 2.66 -33.89
C VAL A 805 34.42 1.91 -32.85
N PRO A 806 34.90 0.80 -32.26
CA PRO A 806 34.18 0.12 -31.19
C PRO A 806 34.04 0.99 -29.94
N ILE A 807 32.81 1.08 -29.43
CA ILE A 807 32.42 1.78 -28.21
C ILE A 807 32.03 0.74 -27.16
N ILE A 808 32.79 0.67 -26.08
CA ILE A 808 32.55 -0.21 -24.94
C ILE A 808 31.86 0.61 -23.85
N SER A 809 30.82 0.06 -23.24
CA SER A 809 30.02 0.74 -22.22
C SER A 809 29.72 -0.16 -21.03
N THR A 810 29.60 0.43 -19.86
CA THR A 810 29.30 -0.25 -18.59
C THR A 810 28.11 0.38 -17.87
N GLY A 811 27.60 -0.26 -16.81
CA GLY A 811 26.49 0.29 -16.00
C GLY A 811 26.58 -0.15 -14.54
N TYR A 812 25.88 0.56 -13.65
CA TYR A 812 25.82 0.26 -12.21
C TYR A 812 24.89 -0.90 -11.87
N THR A 813 23.80 -1.06 -12.64
CA THR A 813 22.80 -2.11 -12.45
C THR A 813 22.35 -2.70 -13.79
N GLU A 814 21.68 -3.86 -13.74
CA GLU A 814 21.06 -4.45 -14.93
C GLU A 814 20.01 -3.52 -15.55
N PHE A 815 19.28 -2.80 -14.70
CA PHE A 815 18.22 -1.89 -15.12
C PHE A 815 18.81 -0.68 -15.87
N ASP A 816 19.84 -0.04 -15.32
CA ASP A 816 20.50 1.10 -15.96
C ASP A 816 21.09 0.72 -17.31
N MET A 817 21.77 -0.43 -17.38
CA MET A 817 22.34 -0.94 -18.63
C MET A 817 21.26 -1.19 -19.69
N LYS A 818 20.10 -1.76 -19.29
CA LYS A 818 18.97 -1.99 -20.22
C LYS A 818 18.34 -0.68 -20.67
N ARG A 819 18.19 0.30 -19.76
CA ARG A 819 17.66 1.63 -20.08
C ARG A 819 18.57 2.35 -21.08
N ASP A 820 19.88 2.33 -20.84
CA ASP A 820 20.88 2.94 -21.72
C ASP A 820 20.89 2.28 -23.11
N LEU A 821 20.81 0.94 -23.15
CA LEU A 821 20.73 0.20 -24.40
C LEU A 821 19.46 0.56 -25.20
N GLU A 822 18.31 0.63 -24.53
CA GLU A 822 17.04 0.97 -25.16
C GLU A 822 17.06 2.42 -25.67
N TRP A 823 17.61 3.35 -24.89
CA TRP A 823 17.79 4.73 -25.32
C TRP A 823 18.70 4.83 -26.56
N VAL A 824 19.83 4.13 -26.60
CA VAL A 824 20.70 4.11 -27.80
C VAL A 824 19.97 3.53 -29.01
N ARG A 825 19.19 2.46 -28.84
CA ARG A 825 18.38 1.88 -29.92
C ARG A 825 17.31 2.83 -30.43
N GLN A 826 16.68 3.59 -29.55
CA GLN A 826 15.66 4.56 -29.92
C GLN A 826 16.25 5.80 -30.61
N THR A 827 17.32 6.36 -30.05
CA THR A 827 17.96 7.59 -30.55
C THR A 827 18.69 7.36 -31.86
N ALA A 828 19.43 6.25 -31.99
CA ALA A 828 20.20 5.94 -33.21
C ALA A 828 19.47 5.03 -34.20
N GLY A 829 18.28 4.52 -33.85
CA GLY A 829 17.45 3.68 -34.71
C GLY A 829 18.20 2.49 -35.30
N ASN A 830 18.24 2.43 -36.63
CA ASN A 830 18.88 1.34 -37.38
C ASN A 830 20.38 1.56 -37.65
N GLU A 831 21.04 2.58 -37.07
CA GLU A 831 22.44 2.93 -37.38
C GLU A 831 23.48 2.26 -36.50
N VAL A 832 23.06 1.42 -35.53
CA VAL A 832 23.93 0.78 -34.54
C VAL A 832 24.05 -0.72 -34.78
N ASP A 833 25.28 -1.23 -34.74
CA ASP A 833 25.59 -2.66 -34.63
C ASP A 833 26.04 -2.97 -33.19
N LEU A 834 25.42 -3.96 -32.56
CA LEU A 834 25.89 -4.49 -31.28
C LEU A 834 27.13 -5.36 -31.49
N LEU A 835 28.18 -5.08 -30.74
CA LEU A 835 29.44 -5.82 -30.75
C LEU A 835 29.50 -6.86 -29.62
N LEU A 836 28.97 -6.52 -28.45
CA LEU A 836 28.90 -7.38 -27.29
C LEU A 836 27.51 -7.28 -26.67
N GLU A 837 26.84 -8.41 -26.50
CA GLU A 837 25.52 -8.48 -25.89
C GLU A 837 25.57 -8.00 -24.42
N PRO A 838 24.54 -7.26 -23.96
CA PRO A 838 24.47 -6.75 -22.60
C PRO A 838 24.42 -7.88 -21.56
N GLY A 839 25.13 -7.68 -20.46
CA GLY A 839 25.18 -8.64 -19.35
C GLY A 839 26.25 -8.29 -18.32
N GLU A 840 26.28 -9.06 -17.23
CA GLU A 840 27.20 -8.85 -16.11
C GLU A 840 28.67 -8.86 -16.53
N ASN A 841 29.43 -7.89 -16.06
CA ASN A 841 30.87 -7.80 -16.27
C ASN A 841 31.59 -8.81 -15.38
N ARG A 842 32.39 -9.70 -15.99
CA ARG A 842 33.21 -10.69 -15.25
C ARG A 842 34.24 -10.04 -14.33
N PHE A 843 34.66 -8.83 -14.67
CA PHE A 843 35.62 -8.03 -13.91
C PHE A 843 34.96 -6.79 -13.30
N ARG A 844 33.68 -6.89 -12.90
CA ARG A 844 33.03 -5.86 -12.06
C ARG A 844 33.78 -5.70 -10.73
N SER A 845 33.59 -4.57 -10.06
CA SER A 845 34.04 -4.44 -8.68
C SER A 845 33.28 -5.42 -7.78
N LEU A 846 33.96 -6.06 -6.84
CA LEU A 846 33.28 -6.87 -5.81
C LEU A 846 32.86 -6.03 -4.60
N ARG A 847 33.30 -4.78 -4.53
CA ARG A 847 32.90 -3.82 -3.51
C ARG A 847 31.57 -3.17 -3.88
N TRP A 848 30.72 -3.03 -2.89
CA TRP A 848 29.51 -2.23 -2.97
C TRP A 848 29.82 -0.78 -2.58
N ASP A 849 29.19 0.16 -3.27
CA ASP A 849 29.29 1.58 -3.00
C ASP A 849 27.94 2.09 -2.47
N LEU A 850 28.01 2.94 -1.45
CA LEU A 850 26.86 3.65 -0.91
C LEU A 850 26.58 4.90 -1.75
N ASN A 851 25.31 5.20 -1.98
CA ASN A 851 24.93 6.52 -2.44
C ASN A 851 24.86 7.49 -1.25
N ASP A 852 25.73 8.51 -1.21
CA ASP A 852 25.78 9.49 -0.11
C ASP A 852 24.47 10.28 0.09
N LEU A 853 23.70 10.44 -0.99
CA LEU A 853 22.39 11.12 -0.96
C LEU A 853 21.26 10.17 -0.52
N ASP A 854 21.47 8.87 -0.68
CA ASP A 854 20.52 7.83 -0.28
C ASP A 854 21.24 6.55 0.19
N PRO A 855 21.45 6.39 1.50
CA PRO A 855 22.11 5.22 2.05
C PRO A 855 21.38 3.89 1.80
N GLY A 856 20.10 3.91 1.39
CA GLY A 856 19.36 2.71 1.00
C GLY A 856 19.68 2.20 -0.41
N ASP A 857 20.21 3.06 -1.28
CA ASP A 857 20.58 2.73 -2.66
C ASP A 857 22.07 2.33 -2.72
N VAL A 858 22.29 1.03 -2.90
CA VAL A 858 23.61 0.43 -3.01
C VAL A 858 23.90 0.04 -4.45
N SER A 859 25.08 0.39 -4.93
CA SER A 859 25.49 0.13 -6.32
C SER A 859 26.81 -0.60 -6.38
N CYS A 860 27.07 -1.25 -7.51
CA CYS A 860 28.32 -1.94 -7.76
C CYS A 860 29.03 -1.30 -8.95
N GLY A 861 30.26 -0.84 -8.75
CA GLY A 861 31.08 -0.28 -9.82
C GLY A 861 31.30 -1.27 -10.97
N ASN A 862 31.02 -0.82 -12.20
CA ASN A 862 31.22 -1.59 -13.44
C ASN A 862 30.42 -2.91 -13.50
N TRP A 863 29.24 -2.99 -12.89
CA TRP A 863 28.40 -4.19 -12.87
C TRP A 863 28.07 -4.72 -14.28
N GLY A 864 27.60 -3.84 -15.18
CA GLY A 864 27.18 -4.19 -16.54
C GLY A 864 28.29 -3.97 -17.56
N LEU A 865 28.29 -4.74 -18.65
CA LEU A 865 29.19 -4.54 -19.79
C LEU A 865 28.42 -4.76 -21.10
N TRP A 866 28.67 -3.96 -22.11
CA TRP A 866 28.18 -4.14 -23.48
C TRP A 866 29.00 -3.30 -24.44
N ALA A 867 28.86 -3.52 -25.75
CA ALA A 867 29.60 -2.74 -26.74
C ALA A 867 28.81 -2.61 -28.04
N PHE A 868 29.01 -1.50 -28.74
CA PHE A 868 28.33 -1.15 -29.97
C PHE A 868 29.23 -0.29 -30.89
N ARG A 869 28.81 -0.10 -32.14
CA ARG A 869 29.43 0.82 -33.11
C ARG A 869 28.42 1.31 -34.13
N GLY A 870 28.77 2.36 -34.89
CA GLY A 870 28.02 2.77 -36.08
C GLY A 870 28.13 1.77 -37.24
N LYS A 871 27.08 1.67 -38.06
CA LYS A 871 27.04 0.82 -39.26
C LYS A 871 27.99 1.30 -40.35
N ARG A 872 28.45 0.35 -41.17
CA ARG A 872 29.41 0.60 -42.27
C ARG A 872 28.80 1.19 -43.54
N TYR A 873 27.48 1.10 -43.75
CA TYR A 873 26.83 1.59 -44.97
C TYR A 873 26.52 3.08 -44.88
N GLU A 874 27.04 3.87 -45.82
CA GLU A 874 26.56 5.22 -46.08
C GLU A 874 25.12 5.15 -46.58
N THR A 875 24.16 5.49 -45.73
CA THR A 875 22.94 6.14 -46.21
C THR A 875 23.04 7.59 -45.81
N THR A 876 23.80 8.36 -46.59
CA THR A 876 23.51 9.78 -46.75
C THR A 876 22.02 9.87 -47.07
N ARG A 877 21.22 10.38 -46.13
CA ARG A 877 19.91 10.91 -46.50
C ARG A 877 20.21 11.99 -47.53
N ARG A 878 19.81 11.73 -48.76
CA ARG A 878 19.64 12.79 -49.76
C ARG A 878 18.58 13.71 -49.17
N GLU A 879 18.99 14.82 -48.58
CA GLU A 879 18.07 15.91 -48.28
C GLU A 879 17.40 16.28 -49.60
N GLY A 880 16.09 16.07 -49.67
CA GLY A 880 15.25 16.38 -50.81
C GLY A 880 14.03 17.12 -50.31
N GLU A 881 13.92 18.36 -50.82
CA GLU A 881 12.70 19.14 -51.15
C GLU A 881 11.55 19.23 -50.14
#